data_AF-W6KZH0-F1
#
_entry.id   AF-W6KZH0-F1
#
_cell.length_a   1.000
_cell.length_b   1.000
_cell.length_c   1.000
_cell.angle_alpha   90.00
_cell.angle_beta   90.00
_cell.angle_gamma   90.00
#
_symmetry.space_group_name_H-M   'P 1'
#
loop_
_entity.id
_entity.type
_entity.pdbx_description
1 polymer ?
#
loop_
_entity_poly.entity_id
_entity_poly.type
_entity_poly.pdbx_seq_one_letter_code
_entity_poly.pdbx_strand_id
1 'polypeptide(L)'
;MVESSDDVGSEFIAQVMRQLSEIDGLLQDEMTSSDDDTALLSDLEDDTNISARLARSNHELRVLSEEFLQDHLDHADPICGVYHDLSRSEAQLVDFETAIVAFQRELERTSGDMRAVQERIGQIALRVAHRRGVSAKIHDVCNALQACDTFCEAIVHREVDQEYLRNLRELEQSLAFLSCKELQASRLDNEIRPKLVAAALKAGNKLQRFLTKQILALVGDPDNLESNQQVLEQNGHLAYRFLSLYNAPVAEEIVKLYVNNMSSMYRKQLEALLRGFAEASELRGCPLDPIVLSAEITAILSNHDAGSPAGNQVEVPSQNGFPARVLTPKERRASRHLLNLTNIFTKSDTFHGFREATFQDTVAVVRSLEVRHGRLQNVQGSAEQLDQCDCWVWQLVKFLAALANICMTECRFIDSFFSFPSESDGEEHLHTTERLAHAVLDSTIRAVEFSIKEYSHLVLDRTDVLAALRCVDIVKQYLCTMQDPIPLLMLSGMLEMSKSIFKGNLRIALHNDRVALGYLSSMKLSGFHQVLTLSAKMLSKLLYEPDYAVTLGPHPTLMRVGELLGELELLNTAPFFRFYFVKEDESCRTYDTHVSAFIATSLINVLDFVEQLAKRHPSALSQSFFSCCNILCIYNTWRKLISEFEQKDLESTRFNACDSLTWRSTYTTHFVSSCSNSDTLVISDVAPPYFSDSKNAKFLEGRFEKALEMLVAAYIENQNNFDYYFKFNKNMEMELGEDFFSVENQQNIASEEFLEKNPCSKLTAAKTFEIATTFNCQWHDQFYKVVADITQAAQAIFKGVSSSTHSRPASQYLCSEFVYTIMRVYCNALVRANDRLSIFVTKIYAKKSNIQSKLISSSVLIGEMQKIIRRDME
;
A
#
# COMPACT_ATOMS: atom_id res chain seq x y z
N MET A 1 -28.86 -38.30 69.33
CA MET A 1 -28.71 -39.42 68.38
C MET A 1 -28.60 -38.75 67.02
N VAL A 2 -27.42 -38.24 66.63
CA VAL A 2 -26.31 -38.96 65.95
C VAL A 2 -26.83 -39.89 64.86
N GLU A 3 -26.88 -39.34 63.64
CA GLU A 3 -26.70 -39.95 62.31
C GLU A 3 -26.58 -38.73 61.37
N SER A 4 -25.38 -38.37 60.91
CA SER A 4 -24.63 -38.90 59.76
C SER A 4 -24.33 -37.71 58.84
N SER A 5 -23.26 -36.97 59.15
CA SER A 5 -22.75 -35.81 58.39
C SER A 5 -21.50 -36.16 57.57
N ASP A 6 -21.16 -37.44 57.44
CA ASP A 6 -19.88 -37.88 56.86
C ASP A 6 -19.97 -38.26 55.36
N ASP A 7 -21.17 -38.29 54.77
CA ASP A 7 -21.33 -38.73 53.37
C ASP A 7 -21.04 -37.63 52.32
N VAL A 8 -21.11 -36.35 52.68
CA VAL A 8 -20.87 -35.24 51.72
C VAL A 8 -19.38 -35.06 51.42
N GLY A 9 -18.51 -35.43 52.37
CA GLY A 9 -17.05 -35.36 52.20
C GLY A 9 -16.51 -36.43 51.26
N SER A 10 -17.06 -37.65 51.31
CA SER A 10 -16.56 -38.76 50.49
C SER A 10 -16.88 -38.57 49.01
N GLU A 11 -18.04 -38.00 48.68
CA GLU A 11 -18.45 -37.77 47.30
C GLU A 11 -17.67 -36.61 46.65
N PHE A 12 -17.39 -35.55 47.42
CA PHE A 12 -16.52 -34.45 46.97
C PHE A 12 -15.06 -34.90 46.78
N ILE A 13 -14.53 -35.73 47.68
CA ILE A 13 -13.18 -36.29 47.54
C ILE A 13 -13.12 -37.25 46.33
N ALA A 14 -14.16 -38.05 46.09
CA ALA A 14 -14.24 -38.91 44.91
C ALA A 14 -14.32 -38.11 43.60
N GLN A 15 -15.03 -36.97 43.61
CA GLN A 15 -15.11 -36.04 42.49
C GLN A 15 -13.75 -35.40 42.19
N VAL A 16 -13.04 -34.94 43.23
CA VAL A 16 -11.70 -34.34 43.10
C VAL A 16 -10.68 -35.38 42.64
N MET A 17 -10.73 -36.61 43.15
CA MET A 17 -9.84 -37.68 42.72
C MET A 17 -10.11 -38.12 41.27
N ARG A 18 -11.37 -38.07 40.80
CA ARG A 18 -11.72 -38.25 39.38
C ARG A 18 -11.15 -37.13 38.51
N GLN A 19 -11.30 -35.88 38.93
CA GLN A 19 -10.78 -34.74 38.18
C GLN A 19 -9.26 -34.73 38.15
N LEU A 20 -8.60 -35.14 39.24
CA LEU A 20 -7.15 -35.33 39.27
C LEU A 20 -6.72 -36.49 38.36
N SER A 21 -7.46 -37.60 38.29
CA SER A 21 -7.15 -38.68 37.33
C SER A 21 -7.42 -38.30 35.88
N GLU A 22 -8.41 -37.44 35.62
CA GLU A 22 -8.65 -36.87 34.29
C GLU A 22 -7.55 -35.88 33.90
N ILE A 23 -7.02 -35.09 34.85
CA ILE A 23 -5.87 -34.21 34.61
C ILE A 23 -4.59 -35.04 34.37
N ASP A 24 -4.38 -36.12 35.12
CA ASP A 24 -3.24 -37.02 34.92
C ASP A 24 -3.34 -37.77 33.59
N GLY A 25 -4.55 -38.15 33.18
CA GLY A 25 -4.84 -38.71 31.86
C GLY A 25 -4.62 -37.70 30.72
N LEU A 26 -4.97 -36.44 30.93
CA LEU A 26 -4.71 -35.35 29.97
C LEU A 26 -3.22 -35.00 29.87
N LEU A 27 -2.47 -35.09 30.97
CA LEU A 27 -1.00 -34.94 30.98
C LEU A 27 -0.29 -36.12 30.30
N GLN A 28 -0.83 -37.34 30.40
CA GLN A 28 -0.30 -38.50 29.68
C GLN A 28 -0.66 -38.51 28.19
N ASP A 29 -1.84 -38.01 27.82
CA ASP A 29 -2.24 -37.85 26.41
C ASP A 29 -1.47 -36.71 25.71
N GLU A 30 -1.16 -35.59 26.41
CA GLU A 30 -0.27 -34.54 25.86
C GLU A 30 1.16 -35.05 25.64
N MET A 31 1.64 -35.98 26.48
CA MET A 31 2.99 -36.54 26.36
C MET A 31 3.07 -37.71 25.36
N THR A 32 1.94 -38.19 24.83
CA THR A 32 1.88 -39.24 23.80
C THR A 32 1.36 -38.76 22.43
N SER A 33 0.88 -37.51 22.33
CA SER A 33 0.51 -36.89 21.05
C SER A 33 1.54 -35.90 20.49
N SER A 34 2.76 -35.87 21.03
CA SER A 34 3.83 -34.99 20.58
C SER A 34 4.96 -35.78 19.93
N ASP A 35 4.72 -36.27 18.71
CA ASP A 35 5.82 -36.69 17.81
C ASP A 35 6.77 -35.50 17.55
N ASP A 36 6.28 -34.25 17.70
CA ASP A 36 7.08 -33.02 17.64
C ASP A 36 8.06 -32.87 18.80
N ASP A 37 7.76 -33.35 20.03
CA ASP A 37 8.74 -33.30 21.13
C ASP A 37 9.85 -34.33 20.95
N THR A 38 9.59 -35.45 20.27
CA THR A 38 10.66 -36.41 19.92
C THR A 38 11.51 -35.92 18.75
N ALA A 39 10.93 -35.18 17.80
CA ALA A 39 11.65 -34.51 16.73
C ALA A 39 12.46 -33.31 17.26
N LEU A 40 11.88 -32.49 18.14
CA LEU A 40 12.58 -31.40 18.84
C LEU A 40 13.67 -31.94 19.77
N LEU A 41 13.46 -33.07 20.45
CA LEU A 41 14.51 -33.73 21.25
C LEU A 41 15.63 -34.29 20.37
N SER A 42 15.33 -34.79 19.17
CA SER A 42 16.36 -35.19 18.20
C SER A 42 17.12 -34.01 17.58
N ASP A 43 16.45 -32.87 17.39
CA ASP A 43 17.06 -31.60 16.94
C ASP A 43 17.80 -30.87 18.08
N LEU A 44 17.43 -31.11 19.34
CA LEU A 44 18.10 -30.62 20.56
C LEU A 44 19.28 -31.51 20.98
N GLU A 45 19.30 -32.79 20.62
CA GLU A 45 20.48 -33.66 20.77
C GLU A 45 21.64 -33.23 19.85
N ASP A 46 21.33 -32.50 18.77
CA ASP A 46 22.29 -31.83 17.88
C ASP A 46 22.68 -30.42 18.38
N ASP A 47 22.98 -30.30 19.69
CA ASP A 47 23.37 -29.06 20.39
C ASP A 47 24.53 -28.29 19.70
N THR A 48 25.35 -29.04 18.94
CA THR A 48 26.46 -28.52 18.13
C THR A 48 26.01 -27.77 16.88
N ASN A 49 24.85 -28.11 16.31
CA ASN A 49 24.37 -27.55 15.04
C ASN A 49 23.63 -26.22 15.25
N ILE A 50 22.86 -26.10 16.35
CA ILE A 50 22.23 -24.82 16.73
C ILE A 50 23.30 -23.80 17.15
N SER A 51 24.27 -24.21 17.99
CA SER A 51 25.39 -23.35 18.37
C SER A 51 26.22 -22.91 17.16
N ALA A 52 26.46 -23.81 16.20
CA ALA A 52 27.17 -23.48 14.96
C ALA A 52 26.35 -22.55 14.04
N ARG A 53 25.03 -22.74 13.94
CA ARG A 53 24.13 -21.86 13.18
C ARG A 53 23.99 -20.49 13.82
N LEU A 54 23.92 -20.42 15.15
CA LEU A 54 23.86 -19.18 15.91
C LEU A 54 25.21 -18.45 15.84
N ALA A 55 26.32 -19.18 15.87
CA ALA A 55 27.66 -18.62 15.64
C ALA A 55 27.83 -18.09 14.20
N ARG A 56 27.33 -18.83 13.20
CA ARG A 56 27.33 -18.39 11.78
C ARG A 56 26.46 -17.16 11.59
N SER A 57 25.23 -17.15 12.11
CA SER A 57 24.32 -16.02 12.01
C SER A 57 24.85 -14.79 12.77
N ASN A 58 25.46 -14.98 13.96
CA ASN A 58 26.13 -13.89 14.68
C ASN A 58 27.36 -13.38 13.93
N HIS A 59 28.09 -14.24 13.22
CA HIS A 59 29.20 -13.82 12.38
C HIS A 59 28.73 -13.02 11.17
N GLU A 60 27.69 -13.49 10.47
CA GLU A 60 27.05 -12.77 9.37
C GLU A 60 26.49 -11.41 9.83
N LEU A 61 25.84 -11.35 10.99
CA LEU A 61 25.37 -10.10 11.60
C LEU A 61 26.52 -9.15 11.94
N ARG A 62 27.67 -9.67 12.40
CA ARG A 62 28.85 -8.85 12.66
C ARG A 62 29.44 -8.29 11.38
N VAL A 63 29.56 -9.10 10.33
CA VAL A 63 30.07 -8.65 9.04
C VAL A 63 29.15 -7.60 8.42
N LEU A 64 27.84 -7.83 8.42
CA LEU A 64 26.85 -6.85 7.96
C LEU A 64 26.85 -5.58 8.82
N SER A 65 27.00 -5.72 10.14
CA SER A 65 27.08 -4.57 11.04
C SER A 65 28.35 -3.77 10.79
N GLU A 66 29.47 -4.43 10.48
CA GLU A 66 30.76 -3.80 10.22
C GLU A 66 30.77 -3.13 8.85
N GLU A 67 30.19 -3.76 7.82
CA GLU A 67 29.95 -3.17 6.50
C GLU A 67 29.00 -1.96 6.57
N PHE A 68 27.91 -2.07 7.32
CA PHE A 68 27.00 -0.94 7.57
C PHE A 68 27.68 0.21 8.33
N LEU A 69 28.49 -0.10 9.34
CA LEU A 69 29.27 0.91 10.07
C LEU A 69 30.32 1.56 9.15
N GLN A 70 30.98 0.77 8.31
CA GLN A 70 31.97 1.23 7.33
C GLN A 70 31.32 2.19 6.33
N ASP A 71 30.19 1.80 5.74
CA ASP A 71 29.43 2.68 4.83
C ASP A 71 29.03 3.98 5.54
N HIS A 72 28.53 3.90 6.78
CA HIS A 72 28.17 5.11 7.54
C HIS A 72 29.38 5.99 7.90
N LEU A 73 30.55 5.40 8.16
CA LEU A 73 31.80 6.12 8.40
C LEU A 73 32.32 6.77 7.11
N ASP A 74 32.24 6.08 5.97
CA ASP A 74 32.65 6.60 4.67
C ASP A 74 31.77 7.79 4.24
N HIS A 75 30.49 7.79 4.62
CA HIS A 75 29.58 8.93 4.42
C HIS A 75 29.73 10.04 5.48
N ALA A 76 30.47 9.83 6.57
CA ALA A 76 30.64 10.82 7.63
C ALA A 76 31.62 11.94 7.26
N ASP A 77 32.68 11.63 6.51
CA ASP A 77 33.69 12.62 6.08
C ASP A 77 33.11 13.71 5.15
N PRO A 78 32.30 13.38 4.13
CA PRO A 78 31.60 14.38 3.32
C PRO A 78 30.68 15.27 4.16
N ILE A 79 29.93 14.69 5.11
CA ILE A 79 29.02 15.43 6.00
C ILE A 79 29.82 16.38 6.90
N CYS A 80 30.94 15.94 7.47
CA CYS A 80 31.85 16.78 8.23
C CYS A 80 32.43 17.93 7.39
N GLY A 81 32.73 17.67 6.11
CA GLY A 81 33.18 18.69 5.16
C GLY A 81 32.14 19.77 4.94
N VAL A 82 30.89 19.38 4.65
CA VAL A 82 29.77 20.32 4.48
C VAL A 82 29.50 21.09 5.77
N TYR A 83 29.55 20.42 6.93
CA TYR A 83 29.40 21.07 8.22
C TYR A 83 30.50 22.10 8.47
N HIS A 84 31.75 21.78 8.17
CA HIS A 84 32.87 22.72 8.33
C HIS A 84 32.74 23.94 7.40
N ASP A 85 32.26 23.73 6.17
CA ASP A 85 32.00 24.83 5.23
C ASP A 85 30.81 25.69 5.66
N LEU A 86 29.76 25.08 6.21
CA LEU A 86 28.65 25.80 6.84
C LEU A 86 29.14 26.63 8.02
N SER A 87 29.89 26.03 8.96
CA SER A 87 30.46 26.74 10.11
C SER A 87 31.40 27.86 9.70
N ARG A 88 32.17 27.68 8.62
CA ARG A 88 33.00 28.77 8.05
C ARG A 88 32.13 29.88 7.48
N SER A 89 31.05 29.54 6.78
CA SER A 89 30.10 30.52 6.25
C SER A 89 29.38 31.26 7.38
N GLU A 90 28.99 30.59 8.46
CA GLU A 90 28.41 31.20 9.65
C GLU A 90 29.41 32.15 10.34
N ALA A 91 30.66 31.75 10.50
CA ALA A 91 31.70 32.62 11.05
C ALA A 91 31.86 33.89 10.20
N GLN A 92 31.82 33.77 8.87
CA GLN A 92 31.84 34.93 7.97
C GLN A 92 30.59 35.81 8.10
N LEU A 93 29.41 35.23 8.29
CA LEU A 93 28.18 35.97 8.54
C LEU A 93 28.21 36.71 9.88
N VAL A 94 28.75 36.10 10.93
CA VAL A 94 28.96 36.73 12.25
C VAL A 94 29.97 37.89 12.14
N ASP A 95 31.03 37.73 11.35
CA ASP A 95 31.97 38.82 11.06
C ASP A 95 31.30 39.99 10.31
N PHE A 96 30.41 39.69 9.35
CA PHE A 96 29.61 40.72 8.69
C PHE A 96 28.61 41.39 9.63
N GLU A 97 27.94 40.61 10.48
CA GLU A 97 26.98 41.13 11.45
C GLU A 97 27.68 42.05 12.47
N THR A 98 28.82 41.63 13.02
CA THR A 98 29.60 42.47 13.93
C THR A 98 30.11 43.74 13.25
N ALA A 99 30.51 43.66 11.98
CA ALA A 99 30.88 44.84 11.19
C ALA A 99 29.68 45.77 10.92
N ILE A 100 28.49 45.22 10.62
CA ILE A 100 27.26 45.99 10.44
C ILE A 100 26.83 46.64 11.75
N VAL A 101 26.86 45.92 12.87
CA VAL A 101 26.54 46.46 14.20
C VAL A 101 27.55 47.53 14.60
N ALA A 102 28.85 47.35 14.31
CA ALA A 102 29.84 48.40 14.52
C ALA A 102 29.57 49.63 13.63
N PHE A 103 29.19 49.43 12.38
CA PHE A 103 28.82 50.51 11.45
C PHE A 103 27.53 51.22 11.88
N GLN A 104 26.52 50.48 12.35
CA GLN A 104 25.29 51.01 12.91
C GLN A 104 25.56 51.79 14.19
N ARG A 105 26.37 51.27 15.11
CA ARG A 105 26.80 52.01 16.32
C ARG A 105 27.58 53.27 15.96
N GLU A 106 28.43 53.21 14.93
CA GLU A 106 29.16 54.39 14.47
C GLU A 106 28.24 55.40 13.79
N LEU A 107 27.21 54.96 13.07
CA LEU A 107 26.12 55.79 12.52
C LEU A 107 25.23 56.37 13.62
N GLU A 108 24.90 55.61 14.66
CA GLU A 108 24.17 56.06 15.84
C GLU A 108 25.00 57.06 16.63
N ARG A 109 26.32 56.85 16.72
CA ARG A 109 27.26 57.79 17.33
C ARG A 109 27.38 59.06 16.51
N THR A 110 27.53 58.98 15.18
CA THR A 110 27.58 60.18 14.31
C THR A 110 26.23 60.89 14.21
N SER A 111 25.13 60.14 14.19
CA SER A 111 23.76 60.68 14.25
C SER A 111 23.50 61.31 15.60
N GLY A 112 23.92 60.66 16.70
CA GLY A 112 23.87 61.16 18.06
C GLY A 112 24.72 62.41 18.26
N ASP A 113 25.91 62.47 17.66
CA ASP A 113 26.78 63.65 17.64
C ASP A 113 26.14 64.78 16.81
N MET A 114 25.55 64.50 15.65
CA MET A 114 24.78 65.48 14.86
C MET A 114 23.56 65.99 15.63
N ARG A 115 22.85 65.09 16.31
CA ARG A 115 21.67 65.39 17.13
C ARG A 115 22.09 66.18 18.38
N ALA A 116 23.24 65.90 18.98
CA ALA A 116 23.83 66.66 20.07
C ALA A 116 24.33 68.05 19.62
N VAL A 117 24.82 68.18 18.39
CA VAL A 117 25.14 69.47 17.75
C VAL A 117 23.87 70.28 17.46
N GLN A 118 22.79 69.63 17.00
CA GLN A 118 21.48 70.25 16.80
C GLN A 118 20.77 70.60 18.13
N GLU A 119 20.88 69.76 19.15
CA GLU A 119 20.42 70.03 20.51
C GLU A 119 21.23 71.15 21.15
N ARG A 120 22.53 71.29 20.89
CA ARG A 120 23.30 72.47 21.31
C ARG A 120 22.78 73.76 20.69
N ILE A 121 22.24 73.71 19.46
CA ILE A 121 21.58 74.84 18.80
C ILE A 121 20.16 75.08 19.38
N GLY A 122 19.45 74.02 19.80
CA GLY A 122 18.12 74.10 20.43
C GLY A 122 18.07 74.39 21.94
N GLN A 123 19.11 74.02 22.71
CA GLN A 123 19.21 74.21 24.16
C GLN A 123 19.29 75.70 24.55
N ILE A 124 19.68 76.56 23.61
CA ILE A 124 19.69 78.03 23.79
C ILE A 124 18.26 78.59 23.65
N ALA A 125 17.43 78.02 22.78
CA ALA A 125 16.02 78.41 22.61
C ALA A 125 15.11 77.87 23.74
N LEU A 126 15.43 76.70 24.29
CA LEU A 126 14.58 76.00 25.28
C LEU A 126 14.76 76.48 26.74
N ARG A 127 15.90 77.11 27.09
CA ARG A 127 16.14 77.61 28.46
C ARG A 127 15.12 78.66 28.92
N VAL A 128 14.47 79.38 28.00
CA VAL A 128 13.43 80.37 28.29
C VAL A 128 12.03 79.74 28.36
N ALA A 129 11.77 78.65 27.62
CA ALA A 129 10.50 77.89 27.69
C ALA A 129 10.42 76.98 28.94
N HIS A 130 11.56 76.43 29.40
CA HIS A 130 11.65 75.47 30.50
C HIS A 130 11.13 75.99 31.84
N ARG A 131 11.16 77.30 32.10
CA ARG A 131 10.69 77.86 33.39
C ARG A 131 9.17 77.98 33.51
N ARG A 132 8.40 77.89 32.42
CA ARG A 132 6.92 77.78 32.48
C ARG A 132 6.42 76.33 32.42
N GLY A 133 7.20 75.41 31.83
CA GLY A 133 6.80 74.01 31.63
C GLY A 133 6.93 73.08 32.84
N VAL A 134 7.73 73.43 33.87
CA VAL A 134 7.94 72.55 35.04
C VAL A 134 6.67 72.40 35.89
N SER A 135 5.87 73.46 36.07
CA SER A 135 4.60 73.38 36.79
C SER A 135 3.53 72.60 36.01
N ALA A 136 3.52 72.71 34.68
CA ALA A 136 2.64 71.92 33.82
C ALA A 136 3.03 70.43 33.88
N LYS A 137 4.32 70.10 33.78
CA LYS A 137 4.81 68.72 33.89
C LYS A 137 4.54 68.08 35.25
N ILE A 138 4.64 68.83 36.36
CA ILE A 138 4.25 68.30 37.68
C ILE A 138 2.75 68.03 37.75
N HIS A 139 1.93 68.93 37.18
CA HIS A 139 0.48 68.71 37.05
C HIS A 139 0.15 67.49 36.16
N ASP A 140 0.87 67.31 35.05
CA ASP A 140 0.74 66.16 34.15
C ASP A 140 1.11 64.84 34.85
N VAL A 141 2.14 64.84 35.71
CA VAL A 141 2.51 63.67 36.53
C VAL A 141 1.45 63.36 37.58
N CYS A 142 0.90 64.37 38.27
CA CYS A 142 -0.20 64.16 39.20
C CYS A 142 -1.47 63.64 38.50
N ASN A 143 -1.79 64.16 37.31
CA ASN A 143 -2.91 63.67 36.50
C ASN A 143 -2.65 62.23 36.01
N ALA A 144 -1.42 61.89 35.63
CA ALA A 144 -1.03 60.53 35.25
C ALA A 144 -1.13 59.54 36.44
N LEU A 145 -0.77 59.97 37.65
CA LEU A 145 -0.95 59.17 38.87
C LEU A 145 -2.44 58.90 39.16
N GLN A 146 -3.30 59.93 39.04
CA GLN A 146 -4.73 59.77 39.23
C GLN A 146 -5.36 58.89 38.12
N ALA A 147 -4.91 59.03 36.88
CA ALA A 147 -5.32 58.17 35.78
C ALA A 147 -4.90 56.71 36.01
N CYS A 148 -3.70 56.47 36.56
CA CYS A 148 -3.23 55.14 36.94
C CYS A 148 -4.14 54.48 37.99
N ASP A 149 -4.62 55.25 38.98
CA ASP A 149 -5.56 54.73 39.99
C ASP A 149 -6.89 54.33 39.36
N THR A 150 -7.46 55.18 38.49
CA THR A 150 -8.69 54.86 37.76
C THR A 150 -8.52 53.66 36.81
N PHE A 151 -7.33 53.51 36.21
CA PHE A 151 -7.00 52.38 35.36
C PHE A 151 -6.89 51.07 36.16
N CYS A 152 -6.25 51.09 37.32
CA CYS A 152 -6.19 49.94 38.22
C CYS A 152 -7.59 49.51 38.69
N GLU A 153 -8.46 50.47 39.05
CA GLU A 153 -9.86 50.18 39.40
C GLU A 153 -10.64 49.57 38.22
N ALA A 154 -10.42 50.07 37.00
CA ALA A 154 -11.04 49.53 35.80
C ALA A 154 -10.63 48.06 35.56
N ILE A 155 -9.36 47.69 35.77
CA ILE A 155 -8.88 46.31 35.66
C ILE A 155 -9.49 45.40 36.73
N VAL A 156 -9.73 45.91 37.95
CA VAL A 156 -10.34 45.09 39.00
C VAL A 156 -11.82 44.82 38.72
N HIS A 157 -12.58 45.85 38.33
CA HIS A 157 -14.05 45.79 38.31
C HIS A 157 -14.66 45.36 36.97
N ARG A 158 -14.00 45.60 35.83
CA ARG A 158 -14.59 45.38 34.49
C ARG A 158 -14.53 43.92 34.03
N GLU A 159 -15.59 43.38 33.44
CA GLU A 159 -15.62 42.02 32.87
C GLU A 159 -14.60 41.82 31.73
N VAL A 160 -14.26 40.55 31.43
CA VAL A 160 -13.21 40.20 30.46
C VAL A 160 -13.76 40.27 29.04
N ASP A 161 -13.75 41.47 28.47
CA ASP A 161 -14.12 41.77 27.08
C ASP A 161 -12.89 42.17 26.23
N GLN A 162 -13.06 42.39 24.92
CA GLN A 162 -11.98 42.86 24.04
C GLN A 162 -11.30 44.14 24.55
N GLU A 163 -12.07 45.05 25.14
CA GLU A 163 -11.51 46.29 25.69
C GLU A 163 -10.78 46.07 27.02
N TYR A 164 -11.16 45.04 27.79
CA TYR A 164 -10.38 44.60 28.95
C TYR A 164 -9.02 44.02 28.52
N LEU A 165 -8.97 43.24 27.44
CA LEU A 165 -7.71 42.73 26.88
C LEU A 165 -6.80 43.87 26.36
N ARG A 166 -7.37 44.95 25.82
CA ARG A 166 -6.60 46.15 25.47
C ARG A 166 -5.98 46.80 26.72
N ASN A 167 -6.78 46.98 27.78
CA ASN A 167 -6.29 47.49 29.05
C ASN A 167 -5.23 46.56 29.67
N LEU A 168 -5.32 45.24 29.45
CA LEU A 168 -4.32 44.27 29.89
C LEU A 168 -2.97 44.47 29.19
N ARG A 169 -2.96 44.76 27.87
CA ARG A 169 -1.73 45.09 27.13
C ARG A 169 -1.11 46.39 27.63
N GLU A 170 -1.93 47.40 27.90
CA GLU A 170 -1.46 48.67 28.48
C GLU A 170 -0.84 48.45 29.87
N LEU A 171 -1.39 47.53 30.67
CA LEU A 171 -0.82 47.13 31.96
C LEU A 171 0.54 46.42 31.78
N GLU A 172 0.66 45.49 30.84
CA GLU A 172 1.93 44.80 30.50
C GLU A 172 2.99 45.81 30.05
N GLN A 173 2.66 46.72 29.11
CA GLN A 173 3.55 47.77 28.64
C GLN A 173 3.99 48.70 29.77
N SER A 174 3.09 49.06 30.67
CA SER A 174 3.39 49.91 31.82
C SER A 174 4.35 49.22 32.80
N LEU A 175 4.13 47.93 33.08
CA LEU A 175 5.02 47.12 33.94
C LEU A 175 6.40 46.89 33.29
N ALA A 176 6.44 46.68 31.98
CA ALA A 176 7.70 46.55 31.23
C ALA A 176 8.47 47.88 31.20
N PHE A 177 7.80 49.01 30.98
CA PHE A 177 8.40 50.34 31.00
C PHE A 177 9.00 50.69 32.36
N LEU A 178 8.33 50.36 33.47
CA LEU A 178 8.87 50.53 34.81
C LEU A 178 10.08 49.62 35.07
N SER A 179 10.27 48.56 34.30
CA SER A 179 11.41 47.65 34.43
C SER A 179 12.68 48.17 33.74
N CYS A 180 12.63 49.31 33.04
CA CYS A 180 13.80 49.99 32.50
C CYS A 180 14.78 50.44 33.60
N LYS A 181 16.08 50.23 33.38
CA LYS A 181 17.17 50.54 34.33
C LYS A 181 17.18 52.00 34.83
N GLU A 182 16.66 52.94 34.03
CA GLU A 182 16.61 54.37 34.35
C GLU A 182 15.49 54.75 35.34
N LEU A 183 14.43 53.95 35.39
CA LEU A 183 13.23 54.17 36.22
C LEU A 183 13.22 53.30 37.47
N GLN A 184 13.96 52.19 37.47
CA GLN A 184 14.14 51.31 38.62
C GLN A 184 14.59 52.10 39.85
N ALA A 185 13.86 51.94 40.96
CA ALA A 185 14.09 52.62 42.25
C ALA A 185 13.86 54.16 42.25
N SER A 186 13.24 54.71 41.21
CA SER A 186 12.75 56.10 41.24
C SER A 186 11.58 56.26 42.23
N ARG A 187 11.30 57.49 42.69
CA ARG A 187 10.14 57.76 43.57
C ARG A 187 8.81 57.40 42.91
N LEU A 188 8.72 57.57 41.59
CA LEU A 188 7.54 57.21 40.80
C LEU A 188 7.35 55.69 40.76
N ASP A 189 8.43 54.94 40.60
CA ASP A 189 8.43 53.49 40.59
C ASP A 189 7.92 52.91 41.92
N ASN A 190 8.39 53.45 43.05
CA ASN A 190 7.97 53.02 44.39
C ASN A 190 6.48 53.29 44.68
N GLU A 191 5.86 54.30 44.06
CA GLU A 191 4.44 54.60 44.24
C GLU A 191 3.53 53.84 43.26
N ILE A 192 3.93 53.69 42.00
CA ILE A 192 3.09 53.12 40.93
C ILE A 192 3.21 51.60 40.84
N ARG A 193 4.44 51.05 40.91
CA ARG A 193 4.68 49.60 40.77
C ARG A 193 3.82 48.75 41.73
N PRO A 194 3.72 49.03 43.04
CA PRO A 194 2.92 48.19 43.93
C PRO A 194 1.42 48.19 43.56
N LYS A 195 0.90 49.31 43.04
CA LYS A 195 -0.50 49.41 42.58
C LYS A 195 -0.75 48.58 41.33
N LEU A 196 0.14 48.68 40.34
CA LEU A 196 0.06 47.88 39.10
C LEU A 196 0.25 46.38 39.37
N VAL A 197 1.17 46.00 40.26
CA VAL A 197 1.37 44.59 40.66
C VAL A 197 0.14 44.05 41.40
N ALA A 198 -0.47 44.82 42.29
CA ALA A 198 -1.71 44.43 42.96
C ALA A 198 -2.88 44.29 41.97
N ALA A 199 -2.96 45.15 40.95
CA ALA A 199 -3.93 45.02 39.86
C ALA A 199 -3.65 43.76 39.01
N ALA A 200 -2.39 43.45 38.72
CA ALA A 200 -1.98 42.26 37.98
C ALA A 200 -2.34 40.94 38.72
N LEU A 201 -2.15 40.88 40.04
CA LEU A 201 -2.56 39.73 40.87
C LEU A 201 -4.09 39.52 40.86
N LYS A 202 -4.86 40.62 40.96
CA LYS A 202 -6.33 40.56 40.89
C LYS A 202 -6.83 40.19 39.50
N ALA A 203 -6.19 40.72 38.45
CA ALA A 203 -6.44 40.32 37.07
C ALA A 203 -6.17 38.83 36.88
N GLY A 204 -5.11 38.29 37.50
CA GLY A 204 -4.77 36.86 37.45
C GLY A 204 -5.93 35.94 37.83
N ASN A 205 -6.57 36.18 38.97
CA ASN A 205 -7.75 35.40 39.42
C ASN A 205 -8.94 35.50 38.44
N LYS A 206 -9.11 36.65 37.78
CA LYS A 206 -10.19 36.90 36.81
C LYS A 206 -9.94 36.17 35.49
N LEU A 207 -8.70 36.27 35.00
CA LEU A 207 -8.24 35.57 33.81
C LEU A 207 -8.30 34.04 34.01
N GLN A 208 -7.96 33.54 35.20
CA GLN A 208 -8.11 32.12 35.55
C GLN A 208 -9.56 31.65 35.36
N ARG A 209 -10.54 32.37 35.94
CA ARG A 209 -11.96 32.03 35.80
C ARG A 209 -12.44 32.09 34.35
N PHE A 210 -11.99 33.12 33.62
CA PHE A 210 -12.31 33.28 32.20
C PHE A 210 -11.77 32.10 31.37
N LEU A 211 -10.48 31.79 31.46
CA LEU A 211 -9.85 30.69 30.72
C LEU A 211 -10.42 29.33 31.12
N THR A 212 -10.68 29.11 32.42
CA THR A 212 -11.35 27.89 32.91
C THR A 212 -12.71 27.70 32.25
N LYS A 213 -13.53 28.75 32.18
CA LYS A 213 -14.85 28.69 31.53
C LYS A 213 -14.73 28.37 30.04
N GLN A 214 -13.77 28.99 29.35
CA GLN A 214 -13.56 28.74 27.92
C GLN A 214 -13.06 27.32 27.65
N ILE A 215 -12.12 26.80 28.44
CA ILE A 215 -11.61 25.42 28.31
C ILE A 215 -12.73 24.41 28.56
N LEU A 216 -13.58 24.63 29.56
CA LEU A 216 -14.72 23.74 29.81
C LEU A 216 -15.77 23.82 28.70
N ALA A 217 -15.91 24.95 28.01
CA ALA A 217 -16.79 25.09 26.87
C ALA A 217 -16.29 24.27 25.65
N LEU A 218 -14.97 24.13 25.46
CA LEU A 218 -14.41 23.28 24.40
C LEU A 218 -14.88 21.83 24.51
N VAL A 219 -14.92 21.29 25.73
CA VAL A 219 -15.35 19.91 26.01
C VAL A 219 -16.86 19.71 25.77
N GLY A 220 -17.64 20.79 25.87
CA GLY A 220 -19.10 20.74 25.76
C GLY A 220 -19.63 20.60 24.34
N ASP A 221 -18.85 20.98 23.33
CA ASP A 221 -19.22 20.92 21.90
C ASP A 221 -18.05 20.38 21.06
N PRO A 222 -17.85 19.04 21.04
CA PRO A 222 -16.74 18.41 20.34
C PRO A 222 -16.86 18.52 18.81
N ASP A 223 -18.06 18.70 18.26
CA ASP A 223 -18.29 18.75 16.81
C ASP A 223 -17.76 20.05 16.19
N ASN A 224 -17.76 21.15 16.95
CA ASN A 224 -17.24 22.46 16.53
C ASN A 224 -15.91 22.83 17.18
N LEU A 225 -15.16 21.84 17.67
CA LEU A 225 -13.98 22.05 18.51
C LEU A 225 -12.95 22.99 17.91
N GLU A 226 -12.60 22.81 16.63
CA GLU A 226 -11.58 23.62 15.95
C GLU A 226 -12.00 25.10 15.84
N SER A 227 -13.29 25.35 15.59
CA SER A 227 -13.82 26.72 15.56
C SER A 227 -13.76 27.35 16.95
N ASN A 228 -14.11 26.58 17.98
CA ASN A 228 -14.04 27.03 19.36
C ASN A 228 -12.59 27.26 19.83
N GLN A 229 -11.64 26.44 19.38
CA GLN A 229 -10.20 26.63 19.60
C GLN A 229 -9.68 27.88 18.91
N GLN A 230 -10.08 28.14 17.67
CA GLN A 230 -9.71 29.37 16.96
C GLN A 230 -10.25 30.62 17.65
N VAL A 231 -11.48 30.56 18.18
CA VAL A 231 -12.06 31.66 18.99
C VAL A 231 -11.31 31.85 20.30
N LEU A 232 -10.88 30.75 20.95
CA LEU A 232 -10.04 30.81 22.15
C LEU A 232 -8.66 31.37 21.86
N GLU A 233 -8.06 31.01 20.73
CA GLU A 233 -6.77 31.54 20.26
C GLU A 233 -6.84 33.07 20.13
N GLN A 234 -7.84 33.58 19.41
CA GLN A 234 -8.01 35.02 19.18
C GLN A 234 -8.28 35.82 20.45
N ASN A 235 -9.11 35.28 21.36
CA ASN A 235 -9.59 36.02 22.53
C ASN A 235 -8.80 35.72 23.82
N GLY A 236 -8.11 34.58 23.89
CA GLY A 236 -7.50 34.05 25.11
C GLY A 236 -5.97 34.05 25.11
N HIS A 237 -5.30 34.10 23.95
CA HIS A 237 -3.83 34.04 23.88
C HIS A 237 -3.16 35.15 24.70
N LEU A 238 -3.68 36.38 24.63
CA LEU A 238 -3.18 37.53 25.43
C LEU A 238 -3.37 37.33 26.93
N ALA A 239 -4.48 36.70 27.33
CA ALA A 239 -4.77 36.43 28.73
C ALA A 239 -3.80 35.38 29.28
N TYR A 240 -3.53 34.32 28.52
CA TYR A 240 -2.56 33.30 28.91
C TYR A 240 -1.12 33.84 28.95
N ARG A 241 -0.71 34.63 27.95
CA ARG A 241 0.59 35.33 27.94
C ARG A 241 0.79 36.21 29.18
N PHE A 242 -0.23 36.96 29.56
CA PHE A 242 -0.15 37.80 30.75
C PHE A 242 0.01 36.96 32.02
N LEU A 243 -0.69 35.82 32.11
CA LEU A 243 -0.54 34.89 33.23
C LEU A 243 0.85 34.26 33.28
N SER A 244 1.44 33.85 32.14
CA SER A 244 2.77 33.23 32.13
C SER A 244 3.86 34.18 32.63
N LEU A 245 3.76 35.48 32.31
CA LEU A 245 4.74 36.50 32.71
C LEU A 245 4.60 36.96 34.16
N TYR A 246 3.37 37.16 34.65
CA TYR A 246 3.13 37.82 35.95
C TYR A 246 2.56 36.88 37.02
N ASN A 247 1.97 35.74 36.64
CA ASN A 247 1.31 34.77 37.54
C ASN A 247 1.55 33.32 37.09
N ALA A 248 2.83 32.92 36.96
CA ALA A 248 3.24 31.59 36.53
C ALA A 248 2.50 30.39 37.18
N PRO A 249 2.24 30.34 38.52
CA PRO A 249 1.54 29.19 39.10
C PRO A 249 0.09 29.04 38.59
N VAL A 250 -0.60 30.15 38.34
CA VAL A 250 -1.97 30.14 37.79
C VAL A 250 -1.94 29.71 36.31
N ALA A 251 -0.92 30.13 35.55
CA ALA A 251 -0.73 29.67 34.18
C ALA A 251 -0.52 28.14 34.12
N GLU A 252 0.28 27.58 35.03
CA GLU A 252 0.51 26.13 35.13
C GLU A 252 -0.78 25.36 35.48
N GLU A 253 -1.63 25.91 36.36
CA GLU A 253 -2.95 25.34 36.66
C GLU A 253 -3.87 25.32 35.42
N ILE A 254 -3.85 26.39 34.62
CA ILE A 254 -4.63 26.46 33.37
C ILE A 254 -4.14 25.43 32.34
N VAL A 255 -2.82 25.26 32.21
CA VAL A 255 -2.23 24.21 31.36
C VAL A 255 -2.67 22.82 31.83
N LYS A 256 -2.57 22.52 33.12
CA LYS A 256 -3.03 21.23 33.69
C LYS A 256 -4.52 20.99 33.45
N LEU A 257 -5.35 22.03 33.61
CA LEU A 257 -6.78 21.96 33.33
C LEU A 257 -7.05 21.67 31.85
N TYR A 258 -6.35 22.34 30.94
CA TYR A 258 -6.46 22.08 29.50
C TYR A 258 -6.09 20.63 29.17
N VAL A 259 -4.91 20.19 29.61
CA VAL A 259 -4.41 18.82 29.37
C VAL A 259 -5.41 17.77 29.84
N ASN A 260 -5.90 17.87 31.08
CA ASN A 260 -6.82 16.86 31.64
C ASN A 260 -8.14 16.77 30.86
N ASN A 261 -8.70 17.92 30.48
CA ASN A 261 -9.97 17.99 29.77
C ASN A 261 -9.85 17.51 28.33
N MET A 262 -8.86 18.02 27.60
CA MET A 262 -8.64 17.68 26.19
C MET A 262 -8.20 16.22 26.02
N SER A 263 -7.28 15.75 26.88
CA SER A 263 -6.84 14.35 26.85
C SER A 263 -8.00 13.38 27.09
N SER A 264 -8.90 13.68 28.03
CA SER A 264 -10.10 12.85 28.24
C SER A 264 -11.08 12.93 27.06
N MET A 265 -11.18 14.06 26.38
CA MET A 265 -12.12 14.26 25.28
C MET A 265 -11.65 13.53 24.01
N TYR A 266 -10.38 13.70 23.61
CA TYR A 266 -9.81 12.98 22.46
C TYR A 266 -9.86 11.47 22.65
N ARG A 267 -9.55 10.99 23.87
CA ARG A 267 -9.63 9.58 24.17
C ARG A 267 -11.04 9.03 23.93
N LYS A 268 -12.08 9.71 24.42
CA LYS A 268 -13.49 9.30 24.21
C LYS A 268 -13.90 9.33 22.73
N GLN A 269 -13.48 10.36 22.00
CA GLN A 269 -13.76 10.49 20.57
C GLN A 269 -13.16 9.32 19.79
N LEU A 270 -11.92 8.94 20.12
CA LEU A 270 -11.22 7.86 19.41
C LEU A 270 -11.64 6.46 19.89
N GLU A 271 -12.00 6.28 21.16
CA GLU A 271 -12.53 5.02 21.72
C GLU A 271 -13.74 4.50 20.91
N ALA A 272 -14.60 5.38 20.41
CA ALA A 272 -15.73 4.99 19.58
C ALA A 272 -15.29 4.36 18.25
N LEU A 273 -14.27 4.93 17.59
CA LEU A 273 -13.71 4.42 16.34
C LEU A 273 -12.90 3.14 16.58
N LEU A 274 -12.13 3.08 17.68
CA LEU A 274 -11.36 1.90 18.06
C LEU A 274 -12.26 0.70 18.36
N ARG A 275 -13.42 0.91 18.97
CA ARG A 275 -14.42 -0.15 19.17
C ARG A 275 -14.93 -0.71 17.84
N GLY A 276 -15.24 0.14 16.86
CA GLY A 276 -15.63 -0.32 15.52
C GLY A 276 -14.52 -1.12 14.82
N PHE A 277 -13.26 -0.73 15.01
CA PHE A 277 -12.10 -1.50 14.55
C PHE A 277 -11.96 -2.85 15.27
N ALA A 278 -12.14 -2.89 16.59
CA ALA A 278 -12.09 -4.13 17.37
C ALA A 278 -13.19 -5.11 16.95
N GLU A 279 -14.44 -4.64 16.84
CA GLU A 279 -15.58 -5.43 16.37
C GLU A 279 -15.32 -5.98 14.96
N ALA A 280 -14.84 -5.15 14.03
CA ALA A 280 -14.49 -5.61 12.68
C ALA A 280 -13.33 -6.62 12.67
N SER A 281 -12.34 -6.45 13.55
CA SER A 281 -11.20 -7.38 13.67
C SER A 281 -11.64 -8.73 14.24
N GLU A 282 -12.60 -8.74 15.17
CA GLU A 282 -13.18 -9.95 15.74
C GLU A 282 -14.08 -10.69 14.73
N LEU A 283 -14.87 -9.96 13.93
CA LEU A 283 -15.69 -10.52 12.85
C LEU A 283 -14.82 -11.14 11.74
N ARG A 284 -13.73 -10.45 11.37
CA ARG A 284 -12.72 -10.90 10.40
C ARG A 284 -11.64 -11.79 11.01
N GLY A 285 -11.84 -12.26 12.24
CA GLY A 285 -11.02 -13.27 12.92
C GLY A 285 -11.11 -14.64 12.24
N CYS A 286 -10.81 -14.67 10.95
CA CYS A 286 -10.66 -15.86 10.14
C CYS A 286 -9.26 -16.44 10.39
N PRO A 287 -9.16 -17.76 10.61
CA PRO A 287 -7.89 -18.41 10.88
C PRO A 287 -7.00 -18.37 9.62
N LEU A 288 -5.72 -18.72 9.77
CA LEU A 288 -4.74 -18.91 8.69
C LEU A 288 -5.18 -19.97 7.67
N ASP A 289 -6.28 -19.75 6.96
CA ASP A 289 -6.73 -20.66 5.92
C ASP A 289 -5.74 -20.54 4.76
N PRO A 290 -5.10 -21.64 4.36
CA PRO A 290 -4.16 -21.61 3.25
C PRO A 290 -4.90 -21.28 1.96
N ILE A 291 -4.22 -20.61 1.02
CA ILE A 291 -4.75 -20.25 -0.31
C ILE A 291 -5.41 -21.46 -1.02
N VAL A 292 -4.92 -22.67 -0.77
CA VAL A 292 -5.54 -23.93 -1.20
C VAL A 292 -5.99 -24.73 0.02
N LEU A 293 -7.26 -25.14 0.01
CA LEU A 293 -7.86 -25.85 1.14
C LEU A 293 -7.53 -27.34 1.09
N SER A 294 -7.37 -27.97 2.26
CA SER A 294 -7.18 -29.43 2.36
C SER A 294 -8.31 -30.21 1.67
N ALA A 295 -9.55 -29.73 1.76
CA ALA A 295 -10.71 -30.34 1.10
C ALA A 295 -10.66 -30.27 -0.44
N GLU A 296 -10.04 -29.24 -1.01
CA GLU A 296 -9.85 -29.15 -2.46
C GLU A 296 -8.78 -30.13 -2.91
N ILE A 297 -7.73 -30.29 -2.11
CA ILE A 297 -6.65 -31.22 -2.38
C ILE A 297 -7.12 -32.67 -2.28
N THR A 298 -7.94 -33.00 -1.27
CA THR A 298 -8.57 -34.34 -1.19
C THR A 298 -9.47 -34.60 -2.39
N ALA A 299 -10.24 -33.61 -2.84
CA ALA A 299 -11.08 -33.73 -4.04
C ALA A 299 -10.24 -33.96 -5.31
N ILE A 300 -9.14 -33.24 -5.48
CA ILE A 300 -8.23 -33.41 -6.64
C ILE A 300 -7.54 -34.78 -6.61
N LEU A 301 -7.08 -35.24 -5.45
CA LEU A 301 -6.43 -36.55 -5.31
C LEU A 301 -7.39 -37.73 -5.53
N SER A 302 -8.67 -37.56 -5.17
CA SER A 302 -9.72 -38.57 -5.34
C SER A 302 -10.41 -38.53 -6.71
N ASN A 303 -10.00 -37.59 -7.58
CA ASN A 303 -10.69 -37.33 -8.85
C ASN A 303 -12.18 -36.97 -8.66
N HIS A 304 -12.52 -36.37 -7.53
CA HIS A 304 -13.83 -35.75 -7.27
C HIS A 304 -13.86 -34.26 -7.62
N ASP A 305 -12.77 -33.74 -8.20
CA ASP A 305 -12.64 -32.37 -8.67
C ASP A 305 -13.46 -32.08 -9.93
N ALA A 306 -13.80 -30.81 -10.14
CA ALA A 306 -14.56 -30.35 -11.31
C ALA A 306 -13.84 -30.62 -12.64
N GLY A 307 -12.52 -30.87 -12.61
CA GLY A 307 -11.71 -31.24 -13.78
C GLY A 307 -11.70 -32.74 -14.11
N SER A 308 -12.40 -33.60 -13.35
CA SER A 308 -12.41 -35.05 -13.61
C SER A 308 -13.63 -35.51 -14.42
N PRO A 309 -13.45 -36.32 -15.48
CA PRO A 309 -14.57 -36.97 -16.14
C PRO A 309 -15.19 -38.05 -15.25
N ALA A 310 -16.52 -38.12 -15.24
CA ALA A 310 -17.29 -39.08 -14.45
C ALA A 310 -16.82 -40.53 -14.67
N GLY A 311 -16.65 -41.27 -13.57
CA GLY A 311 -16.21 -42.67 -13.58
C GLY A 311 -14.71 -42.90 -13.32
N ASN A 312 -13.90 -41.83 -13.24
CA ASN A 312 -12.47 -41.92 -12.89
C ASN A 312 -12.18 -41.72 -11.39
N GLN A 313 -13.17 -41.89 -10.50
CA GLN A 313 -12.97 -41.67 -9.06
C GLN A 313 -12.02 -42.70 -8.44
N VAL A 314 -11.20 -42.24 -7.49
CA VAL A 314 -10.20 -43.07 -6.79
C VAL A 314 -10.42 -42.92 -5.28
N GLU A 315 -10.42 -44.04 -4.54
CA GLU A 315 -10.45 -44.03 -3.08
C GLU A 315 -9.12 -43.49 -2.53
N VAL A 316 -9.19 -42.45 -1.70
CA VAL A 316 -8.02 -41.79 -1.10
C VAL A 316 -7.80 -42.28 0.34
N PRO A 317 -6.55 -42.44 0.80
CA PRO A 317 -6.24 -42.76 2.20
C PRO A 317 -6.75 -41.71 3.19
N SER A 318 -7.11 -42.17 4.40
CA SER A 318 -7.81 -41.41 5.45
C SER A 318 -7.05 -40.22 6.06
N GLN A 319 -5.79 -39.99 5.69
CA GLN A 319 -4.99 -38.83 6.11
C GLN A 319 -4.15 -38.32 4.93
N ASN A 320 -4.56 -37.21 4.32
CA ASN A 320 -3.67 -36.44 3.47
C ASN A 320 -2.72 -35.67 4.40
N GLY A 321 -1.42 -35.94 4.31
CA GLY A 321 -0.36 -35.18 4.99
C GLY A 321 -0.22 -33.77 4.41
N PHE A 322 -1.32 -33.00 4.39
CA PHE A 322 -1.34 -31.63 3.89
C PHE A 322 -0.55 -30.74 4.87
N PRO A 323 0.55 -30.12 4.43
CA PRO A 323 1.52 -29.52 5.33
C PRO A 323 1.13 -28.13 5.82
N ALA A 324 0.10 -27.51 5.25
CA ALA A 324 -0.30 -26.16 5.65
C ALA A 324 -1.14 -26.18 6.93
N ARG A 325 -0.79 -25.28 7.85
CA ARG A 325 -1.43 -25.16 9.16
C ARG A 325 -2.83 -24.59 9.01
N VAL A 326 -3.78 -25.17 9.74
CA VAL A 326 -5.12 -24.63 9.97
C VAL A 326 -5.32 -24.51 11.48
N LEU A 327 -5.78 -23.37 11.98
CA LEU A 327 -6.02 -23.20 13.44
C LEU A 327 -7.13 -24.15 13.92
N THR A 328 -6.97 -24.74 15.10
CA THR A 328 -7.87 -25.74 15.69
C THR A 328 -9.20 -25.14 16.16
N PRO A 329 -10.29 -25.92 16.27
CA PRO A 329 -11.59 -25.43 16.77
C PRO A 329 -11.57 -24.86 18.19
N LYS A 330 -10.58 -25.21 19.03
CA LYS A 330 -10.39 -24.66 20.38
C LYS A 330 -9.76 -23.26 20.33
N GLU A 331 -8.76 -23.05 19.49
CA GLU A 331 -8.19 -21.72 19.18
C GLU A 331 -9.26 -20.79 18.56
N ARG A 332 -10.15 -21.33 17.72
CA ARG A 332 -11.32 -20.60 17.16
C ARG A 332 -12.40 -20.24 18.18
N ARG A 333 -12.47 -20.93 19.33
CA ARG A 333 -13.47 -20.68 20.38
C ARG A 333 -13.01 -19.65 21.39
N ALA A 334 -11.72 -19.52 21.67
CA ALA A 334 -11.20 -18.49 22.57
C ALA A 334 -11.55 -17.07 22.09
N SER A 335 -11.45 -16.82 20.78
CA SER A 335 -11.87 -15.54 20.17
C SER A 335 -13.40 -15.33 20.19
N ARG A 336 -14.19 -16.40 20.01
CA ARG A 336 -15.68 -16.33 20.00
C ARG A 336 -16.32 -16.28 21.39
N HIS A 337 -15.68 -16.83 22.42
CA HIS A 337 -16.23 -16.83 23.77
C HIS A 337 -16.09 -15.46 24.45
N LEU A 338 -15.06 -14.68 24.08
CA LEU A 338 -14.90 -13.27 24.44
C LEU A 338 -15.98 -12.39 23.77
N LEU A 339 -16.23 -12.59 22.47
CA LEU A 339 -17.33 -11.98 21.70
C LEU A 339 -18.72 -12.16 22.33
N ASN A 340 -19.01 -13.34 22.89
CA ASN A 340 -20.30 -13.60 23.53
C ASN A 340 -20.41 -12.96 24.92
N LEU A 341 -19.31 -12.76 25.64
CA LEU A 341 -19.33 -12.13 26.96
C LEU A 341 -19.46 -10.60 26.85
N THR A 342 -18.85 -9.97 25.86
CA THR A 342 -19.01 -8.53 25.57
C THR A 342 -20.41 -8.20 25.06
N ASN A 343 -20.96 -9.02 24.14
CA ASN A 343 -22.32 -8.84 23.62
C ASN A 343 -23.45 -9.02 24.65
N ILE A 344 -23.19 -9.69 25.79
CA ILE A 344 -24.17 -9.78 26.89
C ILE A 344 -24.33 -8.42 27.62
N PHE A 345 -23.30 -7.57 27.59
CA PHE A 345 -23.32 -6.25 28.24
C PHE A 345 -23.72 -5.11 27.30
N THR A 346 -23.64 -5.28 25.99
CA THR A 346 -24.05 -4.31 24.97
C THR A 346 -25.35 -4.72 24.29
N LYS A 347 -26.47 -4.65 25.02
CA LYS A 347 -27.80 -4.61 24.39
C LYS A 347 -27.99 -3.28 23.65
N SER A 348 -27.44 -3.18 22.45
CA SER A 348 -27.90 -2.25 21.42
C SER A 348 -28.18 -3.04 20.16
N ASP A 349 -29.47 -3.15 19.83
CA ASP A 349 -30.01 -3.73 18.61
C ASP A 349 -29.51 -2.97 17.37
N THR A 350 -28.31 -3.25 16.85
CA THR A 350 -27.86 -2.76 15.54
C THR A 350 -26.90 -3.73 14.85
N PHE A 351 -27.26 -5.01 14.70
CA PHE A 351 -26.72 -5.81 13.59
C PHE A 351 -27.60 -5.54 12.36
N HIS A 352 -27.41 -4.37 11.74
CA HIS A 352 -27.88 -4.14 10.38
C HIS A 352 -26.97 -4.94 9.43
N GLY A 353 -27.58 -5.59 8.43
CA GLY A 353 -26.88 -6.42 7.45
C GLY A 353 -25.95 -5.59 6.57
N PHE A 354 -24.70 -5.42 7.01
CA PHE A 354 -23.62 -4.89 6.17
C PHE A 354 -23.41 -5.78 4.95
N ARG A 355 -23.12 -5.16 3.81
CA ARG A 355 -22.71 -5.89 2.60
C ARG A 355 -21.31 -6.48 2.83
N GLU A 356 -21.10 -7.73 2.42
CA GLU A 356 -19.77 -8.35 2.43
C GLU A 356 -18.81 -7.54 1.56
N ALA A 357 -17.68 -7.10 2.14
CA ALA A 357 -16.73 -6.25 1.42
C ALA A 357 -16.04 -7.06 0.31
N THR A 358 -16.04 -6.50 -0.90
CA THR A 358 -15.34 -7.04 -2.06
C THR A 358 -13.92 -6.47 -2.15
N PHE A 359 -13.02 -7.14 -2.88
CA PHE A 359 -11.67 -6.62 -3.13
C PHE A 359 -11.67 -5.20 -3.72
N GLN A 360 -12.65 -4.88 -4.58
CA GLN A 360 -12.80 -3.54 -5.14
C GLN A 360 -13.11 -2.47 -4.06
N ASP A 361 -13.84 -2.85 -2.99
CA ASP A 361 -14.11 -1.96 -1.86
C ASP A 361 -12.80 -1.71 -1.08
N THR A 362 -11.97 -2.73 -0.87
CA THR A 362 -10.63 -2.60 -0.24
C THR A 362 -9.71 -1.69 -1.05
N VAL A 363 -9.66 -1.84 -2.38
CA VAL A 363 -8.89 -0.94 -3.27
C VAL A 363 -9.45 0.48 -3.23
N ALA A 364 -10.77 0.65 -3.13
CA ALA A 364 -11.41 1.97 -3.01
C ALA A 364 -11.05 2.65 -1.69
N VAL A 365 -10.91 1.91 -0.58
CA VAL A 365 -10.44 2.44 0.71
C VAL A 365 -9.05 3.03 0.59
N VAL A 366 -8.09 2.28 0.02
CA VAL A 366 -6.70 2.76 -0.12
C VAL A 366 -6.64 4.02 -1.00
N ARG A 367 -7.50 4.11 -2.02
CA ARG A 367 -7.65 5.30 -2.89
C ARG A 367 -8.36 6.48 -2.23
N SER A 368 -9.23 6.21 -1.25
CA SER A 368 -10.07 7.26 -0.65
C SER A 368 -9.26 8.28 0.17
N LEU A 369 -8.04 7.91 0.60
CA LEU A 369 -7.12 8.76 1.33
C LEU A 369 -6.57 9.88 0.44
N GLU A 370 -7.23 11.04 0.45
CA GLU A 370 -6.77 12.25 -0.23
C GLU A 370 -6.42 13.35 0.76
N VAL A 371 -5.44 14.18 0.39
CA VAL A 371 -5.14 15.42 1.12
C VAL A 371 -6.00 16.54 0.54
N ARG A 372 -7.05 16.95 1.26
CA ARG A 372 -7.89 18.10 0.90
C ARG A 372 -7.75 19.19 1.94
N HIS A 373 -7.47 20.42 1.50
CA HIS A 373 -7.26 21.58 2.38
C HIS A 373 -6.19 21.36 3.47
N GLY A 374 -5.15 20.58 3.16
CA GLY A 374 -4.09 20.25 4.12
C GLY A 374 -4.52 19.26 5.22
N ARG A 375 -5.60 18.49 5.02
CA ARG A 375 -6.05 17.40 5.90
C ARG A 375 -6.19 16.09 5.15
N LEU A 376 -5.98 14.97 5.84
CA LEU A 376 -6.36 13.65 5.35
C LEU A 376 -7.88 13.52 5.41
N GLN A 377 -8.56 13.55 4.26
CA GLN A 377 -10.00 13.35 4.17
C GLN A 377 -10.30 12.19 3.23
N ASN A 378 -11.32 11.41 3.60
CA ASN A 378 -11.87 10.39 2.73
C ASN A 378 -12.81 11.04 1.70
N VAL A 379 -12.73 10.64 0.44
CA VAL A 379 -13.64 11.13 -0.63
C VAL A 379 -15.10 10.88 -0.23
N GLN A 380 -15.89 11.94 -0.07
CA GLN A 380 -17.28 11.90 0.48
C GLN A 380 -18.20 10.88 -0.22
N GLY A 381 -18.11 10.73 -1.55
CA GLY A 381 -18.95 9.78 -2.28
C GLY A 381 -18.60 8.30 -2.05
N SER A 382 -17.34 8.00 -1.74
CA SER A 382 -16.88 6.63 -1.44
C SER A 382 -17.13 6.26 0.03
N ALA A 383 -17.10 7.25 0.93
CA ALA A 383 -17.29 7.03 2.37
C ALA A 383 -18.69 6.48 2.70
N GLU A 384 -19.75 7.03 2.09
CA GLU A 384 -21.14 6.56 2.32
C GLU A 384 -21.37 5.12 1.85
N GLN A 385 -20.69 4.71 0.78
CA GLN A 385 -20.74 3.34 0.25
C GLN A 385 -19.94 2.38 1.13
N LEU A 386 -18.75 2.80 1.58
CA LEU A 386 -17.88 2.02 2.44
C LEU A 386 -18.42 1.87 3.87
N ASP A 387 -19.21 2.84 4.35
CA ASP A 387 -19.92 2.75 5.64
C ASP A 387 -21.01 1.67 5.66
N GLN A 388 -21.49 1.24 4.50
CA GLN A 388 -22.46 0.15 4.35
C GLN A 388 -21.78 -1.22 4.14
N CYS A 389 -20.45 -1.26 4.06
CA CYS A 389 -19.65 -2.46 3.81
C CYS A 389 -18.88 -2.90 5.08
N ASP A 390 -18.79 -4.21 5.30
CA ASP A 390 -17.97 -4.79 6.38
C ASP A 390 -16.49 -4.91 5.95
N CYS A 391 -15.84 -3.76 5.73
CA CYS A 391 -14.45 -3.66 5.33
C CYS A 391 -13.56 -3.31 6.54
N TRP A 392 -12.66 -4.22 6.92
CA TRP A 392 -11.75 -4.00 8.04
C TRP A 392 -10.77 -2.85 7.80
N VAL A 393 -10.20 -2.78 6.59
CA VAL A 393 -9.25 -1.72 6.20
C VAL A 393 -9.90 -0.33 6.28
N TRP A 394 -11.21 -0.22 6.02
CA TRP A 394 -11.95 1.02 6.17
C TRP A 394 -12.00 1.51 7.62
N GLN A 395 -12.27 0.61 8.57
CA GLN A 395 -12.28 0.95 10.00
C GLN A 395 -10.88 1.37 10.48
N LEU A 396 -9.83 0.69 10.01
CA LEU A 396 -8.44 1.07 10.26
C LEU A 396 -8.14 2.50 9.77
N VAL A 397 -8.51 2.80 8.52
CA VAL A 397 -8.28 4.10 7.90
C VAL A 397 -9.02 5.22 8.62
N LYS A 398 -10.27 5.00 9.05
CA LYS A 398 -11.06 6.00 9.78
C LYS A 398 -10.34 6.50 11.03
N PHE A 399 -9.87 5.60 11.88
CA PHE A 399 -9.22 6.02 13.11
C PHE A 399 -7.82 6.56 12.86
N LEU A 400 -7.05 6.02 11.90
CA LEU A 400 -5.72 6.54 11.56
C LEU A 400 -5.79 7.96 10.98
N ALA A 401 -6.74 8.22 10.08
CA ALA A 401 -6.97 9.55 9.51
C ALA A 401 -7.48 10.53 10.59
N ALA A 402 -8.41 10.09 11.44
CA ALA A 402 -8.89 10.90 12.57
C ALA A 402 -7.76 11.25 13.53
N LEU A 403 -6.92 10.28 13.91
CA LEU A 403 -5.76 10.48 14.79
C LEU A 403 -4.76 11.46 14.17
N ALA A 404 -4.39 11.28 12.90
CA ALA A 404 -3.48 12.19 12.22
C ALA A 404 -4.03 13.63 12.19
N ASN A 405 -5.32 13.80 11.87
CA ASN A 405 -5.97 15.11 11.87
C ASN A 405 -6.02 15.74 13.28
N ILE A 406 -6.39 14.98 14.31
CA ILE A 406 -6.39 15.44 15.72
C ILE A 406 -4.99 15.89 16.13
N CYS A 407 -3.96 15.09 15.84
CA CYS A 407 -2.58 15.43 16.18
C CYS A 407 -2.14 16.74 15.51
N MET A 408 -2.48 16.93 14.23
CA MET A 408 -2.13 18.16 13.52
C MET A 408 -2.86 19.38 14.08
N THR A 409 -4.17 19.29 14.28
CA THR A 409 -4.97 20.43 14.77
C THR A 409 -4.54 20.82 16.18
N GLU A 410 -4.25 19.84 17.03
CA GLU A 410 -3.77 20.11 18.38
C GLU A 410 -2.37 20.66 18.42
N CYS A 411 -1.42 20.11 17.65
CA CYS A 411 -0.07 20.65 17.63
C CYS A 411 -0.07 22.11 17.16
N ARG A 412 -0.87 22.42 16.12
CA ARG A 412 -1.02 23.80 15.63
C ARG A 412 -1.66 24.72 16.67
N PHE A 413 -2.71 24.27 17.35
CA PHE A 413 -3.34 25.08 18.40
C PHE A 413 -2.40 25.31 19.58
N ILE A 414 -1.69 24.27 20.02
CA ILE A 414 -0.74 24.36 21.14
C ILE A 414 0.37 25.34 20.80
N ASP A 415 0.92 25.26 19.58
CA ASP A 415 1.95 26.18 19.14
C ASP A 415 1.43 27.63 19.09
N SER A 416 0.25 27.87 18.53
CA SER A 416 -0.28 29.24 18.44
C SER A 416 -0.72 29.84 19.79
N PHE A 417 -1.25 29.02 20.71
CA PHE A 417 -1.81 29.51 21.97
C PHE A 417 -0.83 29.53 23.14
N PHE A 418 0.02 28.49 23.27
CA PHE A 418 0.91 28.33 24.42
C PHE A 418 2.35 28.79 24.14
N SER A 419 2.79 28.90 22.88
CA SER A 419 4.11 29.42 22.53
C SER A 419 4.14 30.95 22.45
N PHE A 420 5.25 31.54 22.87
CA PHE A 420 5.52 32.97 22.71
C PHE A 420 6.82 33.15 21.92
N PRO A 421 6.89 33.99 20.89
CA PRO A 421 8.16 34.29 20.24
C PRO A 421 9.02 35.12 21.20
N SER A 422 10.02 34.49 21.84
CA SER A 422 11.15 35.22 22.44
C SER A 422 12.24 35.41 21.39
N GLU A 423 12.90 36.57 21.41
CA GLU A 423 13.90 36.98 20.42
C GLU A 423 15.22 36.16 20.42
N SER A 424 15.38 35.12 21.25
CA SER A 424 16.67 34.41 21.39
C SER A 424 16.71 32.89 21.23
N ASP A 425 15.63 32.10 21.39
CA ASP A 425 15.77 30.63 21.49
C ASP A 425 14.64 29.84 20.80
N GLY A 426 14.74 29.63 19.48
CA GLY A 426 13.80 28.82 18.71
C GLY A 426 13.70 27.35 19.14
N GLU A 427 14.77 26.79 19.73
CA GLU A 427 14.83 25.38 20.15
C GLU A 427 14.06 25.10 21.45
N GLU A 428 14.08 26.03 22.43
CA GLU A 428 13.28 25.90 23.66
C GLU A 428 11.77 25.94 23.37
N HIS A 429 11.38 26.69 22.33
CA HIS A 429 9.98 26.77 21.89
C HIS A 429 9.47 25.44 21.33
N LEU A 430 10.26 24.75 20.52
CA LEU A 430 9.86 23.46 19.95
C LEU A 430 9.74 22.37 21.04
N HIS A 431 10.65 22.36 22.01
CA HIS A 431 10.60 21.38 23.10
C HIS A 431 9.42 21.60 24.05
N THR A 432 9.03 22.85 24.29
CA THR A 432 7.87 23.14 25.17
C THR A 432 6.55 22.78 24.51
N THR A 433 6.40 23.03 23.20
CA THR A 433 5.21 22.60 22.43
C THR A 433 5.13 21.09 22.33
N GLU A 434 6.25 20.42 22.03
CA GLU A 434 6.35 18.96 21.99
C GLU A 434 5.91 18.35 23.33
N ARG A 435 6.44 18.85 24.46
CA ARG A 435 6.07 18.36 25.80
C ARG A 435 4.59 18.51 26.11
N LEU A 436 3.98 19.64 25.73
CA LEU A 436 2.54 19.87 25.93
C LEU A 436 1.71 18.99 25.02
N ALA A 437 2.10 18.84 23.75
CA ALA A 437 1.43 17.95 22.80
C ALA A 437 1.43 16.50 23.32
N HIS A 438 2.57 16.01 23.82
CA HIS A 438 2.65 14.70 24.48
C HIS A 438 1.73 14.62 25.70
N ALA A 439 1.68 15.63 26.56
CA ALA A 439 0.81 15.61 27.72
C ALA A 439 -0.68 15.47 27.36
N VAL A 440 -1.11 16.08 26.26
CA VAL A 440 -2.50 16.00 25.77
C VAL A 440 -2.78 14.67 25.07
N LEU A 441 -1.96 14.28 24.09
CA LEU A 441 -2.28 13.24 23.11
C LEU A 441 -1.75 11.85 23.45
N ASP A 442 -0.74 11.72 24.31
CA ASP A 442 -0.07 10.43 24.59
C ASP A 442 -1.04 9.37 25.17
N SER A 443 -2.03 9.79 25.96
CA SER A 443 -3.07 8.87 26.48
C SER A 443 -3.91 8.27 25.35
N THR A 444 -4.16 9.04 24.29
CA THR A 444 -4.94 8.65 23.12
C THR A 444 -4.11 7.78 22.19
N ILE A 445 -2.85 8.17 21.94
CA ILE A 445 -1.90 7.38 21.15
C ILE A 445 -1.68 6.00 21.78
N ARG A 446 -1.46 5.92 23.10
CA ARG A 446 -1.31 4.64 23.82
C ARG A 446 -2.55 3.75 23.73
N ALA A 447 -3.75 4.32 23.74
CA ALA A 447 -4.99 3.55 23.57
C ALA A 447 -5.06 2.93 22.16
N VAL A 448 -4.65 3.68 21.14
CA VAL A 448 -4.55 3.17 19.76
C VAL A 448 -3.48 2.08 19.66
N GLU A 449 -2.29 2.33 20.21
CA GLU A 449 -1.21 1.33 20.22
C GLU A 449 -1.66 0.02 20.86
N PHE A 450 -2.38 0.10 21.99
CA PHE A 450 -2.92 -1.06 22.67
C PHE A 450 -3.95 -1.79 21.80
N SER A 451 -4.92 -1.07 21.23
CA SER A 451 -5.94 -1.65 20.35
C SER A 451 -5.33 -2.33 19.12
N ILE A 452 -4.32 -1.72 18.49
CA ILE A 452 -3.63 -2.34 17.35
C ILE A 452 -2.90 -3.61 17.80
N LYS A 453 -2.17 -3.60 18.91
CA LYS A 453 -1.50 -4.81 19.43
C LYS A 453 -2.49 -5.93 19.75
N GLU A 454 -3.62 -5.59 20.37
CA GLU A 454 -4.60 -6.55 20.84
C GLU A 454 -5.42 -7.17 19.70
N TYR A 455 -5.85 -6.41 18.69
CA TYR A 455 -6.79 -6.94 17.69
C TYR A 455 -6.14 -7.27 16.34
N SER A 456 -4.98 -6.67 16.00
CA SER A 456 -4.39 -6.86 14.66
C SER A 456 -3.97 -8.29 14.38
N HIS A 457 -3.56 -9.06 15.39
CA HIS A 457 -3.12 -10.46 15.20
C HIS A 457 -4.25 -11.41 14.77
N LEU A 458 -5.52 -10.99 14.93
CA LEU A 458 -6.69 -11.76 14.51
C LEU A 458 -6.90 -11.73 12.99
N VAL A 459 -6.40 -10.68 12.32
CA VAL A 459 -6.59 -10.47 10.88
C VAL A 459 -5.34 -10.93 10.13
N LEU A 460 -5.47 -12.05 9.42
CA LEU A 460 -4.41 -12.70 8.65
C LEU A 460 -4.78 -12.83 7.16
N ASP A 461 -5.85 -12.14 6.73
CA ASP A 461 -6.18 -12.05 5.32
C ASP A 461 -5.12 -11.23 4.56
N ARG A 462 -4.67 -11.74 3.42
CA ARG A 462 -3.47 -11.24 2.74
C ARG A 462 -3.74 -9.89 2.08
N THR A 463 -4.91 -9.78 1.45
CA THR A 463 -5.35 -8.56 0.77
C THR A 463 -5.62 -7.44 1.76
N ASP A 464 -6.32 -7.73 2.85
CA ASP A 464 -6.62 -6.74 3.88
C ASP A 464 -5.35 -6.26 4.61
N VAL A 465 -4.45 -7.17 5.00
CA VAL A 465 -3.20 -6.81 5.69
C VAL A 465 -2.25 -6.03 4.78
N LEU A 466 -2.15 -6.40 3.50
CA LEU A 466 -1.33 -5.66 2.54
C LEU A 466 -1.92 -4.27 2.25
N ALA A 467 -3.24 -4.14 2.14
CA ALA A 467 -3.91 -2.86 2.00
C ALA A 467 -3.73 -1.97 3.26
N ALA A 468 -3.81 -2.54 4.46
CA ALA A 468 -3.51 -1.84 5.70
C ALA A 468 -2.07 -1.31 5.75
N LEU A 469 -1.09 -2.11 5.32
CA LEU A 469 0.31 -1.66 5.18
C LEU A 469 0.43 -0.44 4.25
N ARG A 470 -0.29 -0.45 3.12
CA ARG A 470 -0.36 0.70 2.22
C ARG A 470 -0.96 1.91 2.91
N CYS A 471 -2.07 1.78 3.62
CA CYS A 471 -2.71 2.87 4.34
C CYS A 471 -1.80 3.49 5.39
N VAL A 472 -1.08 2.68 6.18
CA VAL A 472 -0.11 3.16 7.18
C VAL A 472 1.00 3.96 6.51
N ASP A 473 1.53 3.48 5.38
CA ASP A 473 2.58 4.20 4.64
C ASP A 473 2.06 5.48 3.98
N ILE A 474 0.80 5.52 3.53
CA ILE A 474 0.15 6.75 3.03
C ILE A 474 0.07 7.80 4.14
N VAL A 475 -0.39 7.42 5.34
CA VAL A 475 -0.45 8.32 6.49
C VAL A 475 0.95 8.82 6.87
N LYS A 476 1.96 7.93 6.89
CA LYS A 476 3.34 8.31 7.15
C LYS A 476 3.88 9.29 6.11
N GLN A 477 3.67 9.01 4.82
CA GLN A 477 4.09 9.89 3.72
C GLN A 477 3.43 11.27 3.83
N TYR A 478 2.14 11.30 4.14
CA TYR A 478 1.44 12.55 4.39
C TYR A 478 2.09 13.36 5.52
N LEU A 479 2.35 12.74 6.68
CA LEU A 479 3.01 13.42 7.81
C LEU A 479 4.42 13.93 7.44
N CYS A 480 5.15 13.22 6.58
CA CYS A 480 6.45 13.67 6.06
C CYS A 480 6.37 14.89 5.12
N THR A 481 5.21 15.18 4.53
CA THR A 481 5.01 16.37 3.67
C THR A 481 4.65 17.64 4.46
N MET A 482 4.41 17.52 5.76
CA MET A 482 3.98 18.63 6.62
C MET A 482 5.16 19.54 7.00
N GLN A 483 4.88 20.83 7.21
CA GLN A 483 5.88 21.81 7.67
C GLN A 483 6.26 21.59 9.14
N ASP A 484 5.31 21.16 9.97
CA ASP A 484 5.53 20.91 11.40
C ASP A 484 6.02 19.46 11.65
N PRO A 485 7.19 19.25 12.29
CA PRO A 485 7.71 17.91 12.51
C PRO A 485 7.07 17.19 13.71
N ILE A 486 6.42 17.91 14.63
CA ILE A 486 5.90 17.35 15.90
C ILE A 486 4.90 16.20 15.66
N PRO A 487 3.87 16.32 14.79
CA PRO A 487 2.93 15.21 14.55
C PRO A 487 3.62 13.95 14.02
N LEU A 488 4.65 14.09 13.19
CA LEU A 488 5.44 12.96 12.70
C LEU A 488 6.21 12.29 13.84
N LEU A 489 6.89 13.08 14.68
CA LEU A 489 7.65 12.57 15.83
C LEU A 489 6.75 11.78 16.80
N MET A 490 5.55 12.29 17.07
CA MET A 490 4.59 11.65 17.98
C MET A 490 4.02 10.33 17.42
N LEU A 491 3.69 10.29 16.14
CA LEU A 491 3.03 9.13 15.53
C LEU A 491 4.00 8.10 14.95
N SER A 492 5.26 8.46 14.72
CA SER A 492 6.26 7.58 14.08
C SER A 492 6.40 6.24 14.81
N GLY A 493 6.48 6.24 16.16
CA GLY A 493 6.59 5.02 16.96
C GLY A 493 5.40 4.07 16.76
N MET A 494 4.18 4.61 16.84
CA MET A 494 2.94 3.85 16.62
C MET A 494 2.83 3.35 15.17
N LEU A 495 3.18 4.17 14.17
CA LEU A 495 3.11 3.78 12.76
C LEU A 495 4.12 2.67 12.42
N GLU A 496 5.36 2.75 12.91
CA GLU A 496 6.38 1.71 12.70
C GLU A 496 6.02 0.42 13.45
N MET A 497 5.48 0.52 14.66
CA MET A 497 4.96 -0.64 15.38
C MET A 497 3.82 -1.32 14.60
N SER A 498 2.84 -0.54 14.12
CA SER A 498 1.72 -1.05 13.33
C SER A 498 2.20 -1.74 12.05
N LYS A 499 3.16 -1.10 11.36
CA LYS A 499 3.82 -1.66 10.18
C LYS A 499 4.54 -2.97 10.47
N SER A 500 5.24 -3.06 11.60
CA SER A 500 5.92 -4.29 12.03
C SER A 500 4.93 -5.43 12.31
N ILE A 501 3.83 -5.15 13.01
CA ILE A 501 2.77 -6.13 13.30
C ILE A 501 2.14 -6.64 12.00
N PHE A 502 1.71 -5.73 11.11
CA PHE A 502 1.09 -6.13 9.84
C PHE A 502 2.06 -6.86 8.92
N LYS A 503 3.35 -6.47 8.87
CA LYS A 503 4.38 -7.25 8.14
C LYS A 503 4.56 -8.64 8.73
N GLY A 504 4.55 -8.78 10.05
CA GLY A 504 4.62 -10.08 10.74
C GLY A 504 3.44 -10.97 10.34
N ASN A 505 2.22 -10.46 10.46
CA ASN A 505 0.98 -11.13 10.07
C ASN A 505 1.01 -11.59 8.60
N LEU A 506 1.39 -10.70 7.69
CA LEU A 506 1.51 -11.00 6.27
C LEU A 506 2.54 -12.10 6.03
N ARG A 507 3.71 -12.05 6.68
CA ARG A 507 4.73 -13.12 6.56
C ARG A 507 4.23 -14.47 7.04
N ILE A 508 3.48 -14.51 8.14
CA ILE A 508 2.90 -15.76 8.65
C ILE A 508 1.91 -16.35 7.63
N ALA A 509 1.02 -15.52 7.08
CA ALA A 509 0.06 -15.93 6.07
C ALA A 509 0.74 -16.42 4.78
N LEU A 510 1.67 -15.64 4.24
CA LEU A 510 2.42 -15.98 3.02
C LEU A 510 3.31 -17.22 3.21
N HIS A 511 3.87 -17.44 4.39
CA HIS A 511 4.64 -18.65 4.68
C HIS A 511 3.76 -19.89 4.64
N ASN A 512 2.57 -19.84 5.26
CA ASN A 512 1.61 -20.94 5.23
C ASN A 512 1.17 -21.25 3.79
N ASP A 513 0.94 -20.21 2.99
CA ASP A 513 0.55 -20.35 1.59
C ASP A 513 1.68 -20.89 0.72
N ARG A 514 2.92 -20.50 0.97
CA ARG A 514 4.09 -21.01 0.24
C ARG A 514 4.25 -22.51 0.45
N VAL A 515 4.00 -22.98 1.68
CA VAL A 515 4.02 -24.41 2.02
C VAL A 515 2.86 -25.13 1.32
N ALA A 516 1.65 -24.56 1.34
CA ALA A 516 0.49 -25.12 0.65
C ALA A 516 0.69 -25.24 -0.88
N LEU A 517 1.17 -24.17 -1.53
CA LEU A 517 1.39 -24.13 -2.97
C LEU A 517 2.61 -24.94 -3.39
N GLY A 518 3.66 -24.99 -2.56
CA GLY A 518 4.82 -25.87 -2.78
C GLY A 518 4.45 -27.35 -2.71
N TYR A 519 3.45 -27.72 -1.91
CA TYR A 519 2.95 -29.10 -1.87
C TYR A 519 2.28 -29.52 -3.19
N LEU A 520 1.62 -28.59 -3.90
CA LEU A 520 0.95 -28.88 -5.18
C LEU A 520 1.90 -29.47 -6.22
N SER A 521 3.10 -28.92 -6.36
CA SER A 521 4.09 -29.40 -7.33
C SER A 521 4.71 -30.75 -6.95
N SER A 522 4.55 -31.20 -5.70
CA SER A 522 5.04 -32.49 -5.23
C SER A 522 4.03 -33.65 -5.39
N MET A 523 2.78 -33.34 -5.73
CA MET A 523 1.70 -34.34 -5.81
C MET A 523 1.87 -35.29 -7.00
N LYS A 524 1.53 -36.57 -6.77
CA LYS A 524 1.42 -37.58 -7.83
C LYS A 524 -0.05 -37.83 -8.11
N LEU A 525 -0.53 -37.34 -9.25
CA LEU A 525 -1.92 -37.47 -9.67
C LEU A 525 -2.14 -38.73 -10.51
N SER A 526 -3.31 -39.34 -10.40
CA SER A 526 -3.71 -40.48 -11.21
C SER A 526 -4.23 -40.03 -12.59
N GLY A 527 -3.91 -40.79 -13.63
CA GLY A 527 -4.36 -40.50 -15.00
C GLY A 527 -5.82 -40.90 -15.24
N PHE A 528 -6.47 -40.25 -16.21
CA PHE A 528 -7.82 -40.60 -16.63
C PHE A 528 -7.79 -41.81 -17.57
N HIS A 529 -8.21 -42.98 -17.06
CA HIS A 529 -8.10 -44.25 -17.76
C HIS A 529 -9.38 -44.69 -18.48
N GLN A 530 -10.58 -44.28 -18.03
CA GLN A 530 -11.84 -44.75 -18.61
C GLN A 530 -12.21 -44.14 -19.97
N VAL A 531 -11.52 -43.10 -20.43
CA VAL A 531 -11.74 -42.48 -21.74
C VAL A 531 -11.26 -43.39 -22.90
N LEU A 532 -10.61 -44.52 -22.60
CA LEU A 532 -10.01 -45.44 -23.59
C LEU A 532 -10.98 -46.45 -24.25
N THR A 533 -12.28 -46.44 -23.95
CA THR A 533 -13.24 -47.40 -24.56
C THR A 533 -13.83 -46.97 -25.91
N LEU A 534 -13.30 -45.92 -26.56
CA LEU A 534 -13.61 -45.58 -27.95
C LEU A 534 -12.34 -45.69 -28.80
N SER A 535 -12.31 -46.76 -29.60
CA SER A 535 -11.21 -47.18 -30.49
C SER A 535 -10.41 -46.02 -31.11
N ALA A 536 -9.10 -46.06 -30.87
CA ALA A 536 -7.92 -45.43 -31.49
C ALA A 536 -7.99 -44.85 -32.94
N LYS A 537 -9.07 -44.19 -33.37
CA LYS A 537 -9.17 -43.66 -34.75
C LYS A 537 -9.59 -42.20 -34.91
N MET A 538 -9.81 -41.42 -33.85
CA MET A 538 -9.71 -39.95 -33.95
C MET A 538 -9.75 -39.30 -32.56
N LEU A 539 -8.61 -38.81 -32.10
CA LEU A 539 -8.53 -37.93 -30.93
C LEU A 539 -9.30 -36.62 -31.13
N SER A 540 -9.51 -36.20 -32.38
CA SER A 540 -10.39 -35.07 -32.72
C SER A 540 -11.85 -35.33 -32.32
N LYS A 541 -12.36 -36.58 -32.40
CA LYS A 541 -13.73 -36.90 -31.97
C LYS A 541 -13.97 -36.80 -30.46
N LEU A 542 -12.93 -36.96 -29.66
CA LEU A 542 -12.98 -36.88 -28.19
C LEU A 542 -13.11 -35.45 -27.67
N LEU A 543 -12.51 -34.48 -28.36
CA LEU A 543 -12.75 -33.05 -28.10
C LEU A 543 -14.20 -32.63 -28.42
N TYR A 544 -14.91 -33.40 -29.25
CA TYR A 544 -16.29 -33.13 -29.66
C TYR A 544 -17.33 -33.83 -28.76
N GLU A 545 -16.91 -34.57 -27.72
CA GLU A 545 -17.82 -35.01 -26.66
C GLU A 545 -18.03 -33.88 -25.64
N PRO A 546 -19.28 -33.39 -25.47
CA PRO A 546 -19.54 -32.19 -24.68
C PRO A 546 -19.15 -32.37 -23.21
N ASP A 547 -19.32 -33.57 -22.65
CA ASP A 547 -19.07 -33.83 -21.23
C ASP A 547 -17.57 -33.91 -20.89
N TYR A 548 -16.74 -34.37 -21.84
CA TYR A 548 -15.29 -34.37 -21.68
C TYR A 548 -14.69 -32.99 -21.98
N ALA A 549 -15.20 -32.26 -22.97
CA ALA A 549 -14.71 -30.92 -23.29
C ALA A 549 -14.83 -29.93 -22.11
N VAL A 550 -15.87 -30.04 -21.29
CA VAL A 550 -16.05 -29.22 -20.09
C VAL A 550 -14.92 -29.44 -19.07
N THR A 551 -14.37 -30.65 -18.97
CA THR A 551 -13.23 -30.95 -18.08
C THR A 551 -11.93 -30.25 -18.49
N LEU A 552 -11.82 -29.84 -19.77
CA LEU A 552 -10.68 -29.07 -20.28
C LEU A 552 -10.78 -27.56 -19.95
N GLY A 553 -11.89 -27.14 -19.35
CA GLY A 553 -12.15 -25.75 -18.97
C GLY A 553 -11.33 -25.27 -17.77
N PRO A 554 -11.56 -24.02 -17.33
CA PRO A 554 -10.84 -23.43 -16.20
C PRO A 554 -11.16 -24.16 -14.90
N HIS A 555 -10.13 -24.58 -14.19
CA HIS A 555 -10.28 -25.25 -12.90
C HIS A 555 -10.59 -24.23 -11.79
N PRO A 556 -11.66 -24.40 -10.98
CA PRO A 556 -12.10 -23.41 -9.99
C PRO A 556 -11.01 -23.02 -8.97
N THR A 557 -10.23 -23.99 -8.48
CA THR A 557 -9.14 -23.73 -7.53
C THR A 557 -8.02 -22.90 -8.18
N LEU A 558 -7.67 -23.17 -9.44
CA LEU A 558 -6.65 -22.41 -10.16
C LEU A 558 -7.11 -20.97 -10.41
N MET A 559 -8.39 -20.79 -10.71
CA MET A 559 -8.99 -19.46 -10.88
C MET A 559 -8.94 -18.66 -9.58
N ARG A 560 -9.38 -19.23 -8.46
CA ARG A 560 -9.34 -18.54 -7.16
C ARG A 560 -7.90 -18.18 -6.75
N VAL A 561 -6.96 -19.11 -6.90
CA VAL A 561 -5.54 -18.87 -6.60
C VAL A 561 -4.97 -17.79 -7.51
N GLY A 562 -5.27 -17.84 -8.81
CA GLY A 562 -4.83 -16.85 -9.79
C GLY A 562 -5.41 -15.45 -9.55
N GLU A 563 -6.69 -15.37 -9.15
CA GLU A 563 -7.36 -14.15 -8.71
C GLU A 563 -6.64 -13.54 -7.50
N LEU A 564 -6.47 -14.29 -6.42
CA LEU A 564 -5.79 -13.81 -5.21
C LEU A 564 -4.34 -13.35 -5.47
N LEU A 565 -3.57 -14.08 -6.28
CA LEU A 565 -2.21 -13.67 -6.66
C LEU A 565 -2.22 -12.36 -7.47
N GLY A 566 -3.23 -12.16 -8.33
CA GLY A 566 -3.40 -10.93 -9.10
C GLY A 566 -3.81 -9.75 -8.22
N GLU A 567 -4.69 -9.97 -7.24
CA GLU A 567 -5.08 -8.98 -6.24
C GLU A 567 -3.88 -8.52 -5.40
N LEU A 568 -3.02 -9.46 -4.96
CA LEU A 568 -1.78 -9.15 -4.25
C LEU A 568 -0.78 -8.39 -5.11
N GLU A 569 -0.60 -8.78 -6.38
CA GLU A 569 0.27 -8.05 -7.30
C GLU A 569 -0.26 -6.62 -7.49
N LEU A 570 -1.59 -6.42 -7.59
CA LEU A 570 -2.22 -5.11 -7.76
C LEU A 570 -1.90 -4.22 -6.57
N LEU A 571 -2.17 -4.70 -5.36
CA LEU A 571 -1.83 -3.96 -4.15
C LEU A 571 -0.32 -3.70 -4.01
N ASN A 572 0.54 -4.57 -4.53
CA ASN A 572 1.99 -4.43 -4.41
C ASN A 572 2.64 -3.49 -5.45
N THR A 573 2.01 -3.26 -6.60
CA THR A 573 2.60 -2.49 -7.70
C THR A 573 1.83 -1.21 -8.05
N ALA A 574 0.54 -1.12 -7.69
CA ALA A 574 -0.29 0.02 -8.03
C ALA A 574 0.13 1.34 -7.33
N PRO A 575 0.01 2.49 -8.02
CA PRO A 575 0.33 3.81 -7.48
C PRO A 575 -0.86 4.44 -6.73
N PHE A 576 -1.00 4.15 -5.44
CA PHE A 576 -2.06 4.68 -4.58
C PHE A 576 -1.87 6.14 -4.07
N PHE A 577 -0.66 6.71 -4.05
CA PHE A 577 -0.43 8.05 -3.46
C PHE A 577 0.51 8.94 -4.29
N ARG A 578 0.13 10.20 -4.56
CA ARG A 578 0.78 11.05 -5.58
C ARG A 578 2.16 11.65 -5.20
N PHE A 579 2.67 11.37 -4.01
CA PHE A 579 3.99 11.83 -3.56
C PHE A 579 4.86 10.62 -3.21
N TYR A 580 5.37 9.94 -4.24
CA TYR A 580 6.34 8.88 -4.04
C TYR A 580 7.75 9.48 -3.94
N PHE A 581 8.44 9.20 -2.83
CA PHE A 581 9.89 9.29 -2.80
C PHE A 581 10.44 8.16 -3.68
N VAL A 582 10.80 8.48 -4.92
CA VAL A 582 11.43 7.55 -5.84
C VAL A 582 12.84 7.27 -5.32
N LYS A 583 13.15 6.03 -4.94
CA LYS A 583 14.53 5.56 -4.98
C LYS A 583 14.88 5.35 -6.45
N GLU A 584 15.97 5.97 -6.90
CA GLU A 584 16.42 6.08 -8.30
C GLU A 584 16.78 4.76 -9.01
N ASP A 585 16.47 3.59 -8.45
CA ASP A 585 16.77 2.32 -9.13
C ASP A 585 15.63 1.89 -10.05
N GLU A 586 15.81 2.25 -11.32
CA GLU A 586 15.01 1.85 -12.48
C GLU A 586 14.92 0.31 -12.60
N SER A 587 13.69 -0.21 -12.66
CA SER A 587 13.24 -1.38 -13.47
C SER A 587 12.10 -2.20 -12.87
N CYS A 588 11.70 -1.99 -11.61
CA CYS A 588 10.48 -2.61 -11.08
C CYS A 588 9.95 -1.88 -9.84
N ARG A 589 8.80 -1.20 -10.00
CA ARG A 589 8.10 -0.55 -8.87
C ARG A 589 7.38 -1.61 -8.04
N THR A 590 8.09 -2.23 -7.09
CA THR A 590 7.53 -3.18 -6.12
C THR A 590 7.52 -2.55 -4.73
N TYR A 591 6.39 -2.56 -4.04
CA TYR A 591 6.28 -2.01 -2.68
C TYR A 591 6.96 -2.88 -1.63
N ASP A 592 6.64 -4.17 -1.61
CA ASP A 592 7.30 -5.15 -0.77
C ASP A 592 7.94 -6.23 -1.65
N THR A 593 9.26 -6.30 -1.58
CA THR A 593 10.08 -7.28 -2.30
C THR A 593 9.75 -8.72 -1.88
N HIS A 594 9.38 -8.94 -0.62
CA HIS A 594 9.00 -10.28 -0.13
C HIS A 594 7.68 -10.74 -0.76
N VAL A 595 6.71 -9.85 -0.89
CA VAL A 595 5.44 -10.14 -1.58
C VAL A 595 5.71 -10.44 -3.06
N SER A 596 6.55 -9.65 -3.73
CA SER A 596 6.89 -9.89 -5.13
C SER A 596 7.59 -11.24 -5.33
N ALA A 597 8.54 -11.59 -4.47
CA ALA A 597 9.23 -12.88 -4.51
C ALA A 597 8.30 -14.06 -4.21
N PHE A 598 7.36 -13.89 -3.28
CA PHE A 598 6.31 -14.86 -3.01
C PHE A 598 5.41 -15.09 -4.23
N ILE A 599 4.95 -14.02 -4.90
CA ILE A 599 4.12 -14.12 -6.10
C ILE A 599 4.88 -14.84 -7.21
N ALA A 600 6.15 -14.48 -7.46
CA ALA A 600 6.98 -15.14 -8.46
C ALA A 600 7.12 -16.66 -8.19
N THR A 601 7.42 -17.04 -6.95
CA THR A 601 7.55 -18.46 -6.56
C THR A 601 6.20 -19.20 -6.66
N SER A 602 5.13 -18.55 -6.24
CA SER A 602 3.77 -19.10 -6.25
C SER A 602 3.26 -19.29 -7.67
N LEU A 603 3.52 -18.35 -8.58
CA LEU A 603 3.21 -18.49 -10.00
C LEU A 603 3.92 -19.69 -10.62
N ILE A 604 5.21 -19.91 -10.32
CA ILE A 604 5.93 -21.10 -10.79
C ILE A 604 5.23 -22.38 -10.30
N ASN A 605 4.92 -22.47 -9.02
CA ASN A 605 4.25 -23.65 -8.45
C ASN A 605 2.86 -23.88 -9.07
N VAL A 606 2.08 -22.81 -9.27
CA VAL A 606 0.74 -22.89 -9.88
C VAL A 606 0.83 -23.32 -11.34
N LEU A 607 1.78 -22.78 -12.11
CA LEU A 607 1.99 -23.15 -13.51
C LEU A 607 2.49 -24.60 -13.66
N ASP A 608 3.41 -25.03 -12.79
CA ASP A 608 3.86 -26.43 -12.75
C ASP A 608 2.71 -27.36 -12.38
N PHE A 609 1.82 -26.94 -11.48
CA PHE A 609 0.62 -27.68 -11.12
C PHE A 609 -0.41 -27.74 -12.26
N VAL A 610 -0.57 -26.68 -13.06
CA VAL A 610 -1.36 -26.70 -14.30
C VAL A 610 -0.83 -27.79 -15.24
N GLU A 611 0.49 -27.90 -15.42
CA GLU A 611 1.10 -28.94 -16.24
C GLU A 611 0.87 -30.36 -15.66
N GLN A 612 0.84 -30.51 -14.33
CA GLN A 612 0.53 -31.79 -13.69
C GLN A 612 -0.93 -32.20 -13.87
N LEU A 613 -1.86 -31.27 -13.72
CA LEU A 613 -3.28 -31.51 -14.00
C LEU A 613 -3.48 -31.85 -15.48
N ALA A 614 -2.80 -31.16 -16.39
CA ALA A 614 -2.85 -31.46 -17.81
C ALA A 614 -2.44 -32.92 -18.09
N LYS A 615 -1.36 -33.42 -17.47
CA LYS A 615 -0.85 -34.80 -17.64
C LYS A 615 -1.86 -35.89 -17.27
N ARG A 616 -2.94 -35.58 -16.55
CA ARG A 616 -4.04 -36.55 -16.28
C ARG A 616 -4.79 -36.93 -17.56
N HIS A 617 -4.80 -36.06 -18.56
CA HIS A 617 -5.45 -36.33 -19.85
C HIS A 617 -4.59 -37.23 -20.75
N PRO A 618 -5.20 -38.17 -21.51
CA PRO A 618 -4.47 -39.17 -22.29
C PRO A 618 -3.82 -38.62 -23.58
N SER A 619 -4.23 -37.45 -24.06
CA SER A 619 -3.83 -36.88 -25.35
C SER A 619 -2.95 -35.64 -25.17
N ALA A 620 -1.87 -35.55 -25.96
CA ALA A 620 -1.03 -34.35 -26.03
C ALA A 620 -1.82 -33.11 -26.44
N LEU A 621 -2.81 -33.26 -27.34
CA LEU A 621 -3.70 -32.18 -27.75
C LEU A 621 -4.56 -31.69 -26.58
N SER A 622 -5.18 -32.61 -25.83
CA SER A 622 -6.01 -32.27 -24.66
C SER A 622 -5.19 -31.65 -23.53
N GLN A 623 -3.96 -32.15 -23.31
CA GLN A 623 -3.00 -31.57 -22.37
C GLN A 623 -2.71 -30.12 -22.71
N SER A 624 -2.40 -29.82 -23.98
CA SER A 624 -2.11 -28.45 -24.41
C SER A 624 -3.35 -27.53 -24.36
N PHE A 625 -4.55 -28.03 -24.68
CA PHE A 625 -5.80 -27.27 -24.52
C PHE A 625 -6.07 -26.91 -23.06
N PHE A 626 -5.94 -27.87 -22.13
CA PHE A 626 -6.14 -27.63 -20.71
C PHE A 626 -5.15 -26.59 -20.16
N SER A 627 -3.86 -26.76 -20.45
CA SER A 627 -2.82 -25.83 -19.97
C SER A 627 -3.02 -24.42 -20.52
N CYS A 628 -3.29 -24.29 -21.83
CA CYS A 628 -3.47 -22.99 -22.46
C CYS A 628 -4.73 -22.28 -21.95
N CYS A 629 -5.85 -23.02 -21.78
CA CYS A 629 -7.10 -22.46 -21.28
C CYS A 629 -6.95 -21.92 -19.85
N ASN A 630 -6.35 -22.69 -18.93
CA ASN A 630 -6.17 -22.28 -17.55
C ASN A 630 -5.21 -21.09 -17.41
N ILE A 631 -4.09 -21.08 -18.15
CA ILE A 631 -3.15 -19.95 -18.15
C ILE A 631 -3.80 -18.69 -18.74
N LEU A 632 -4.56 -18.80 -19.84
CA LEU A 632 -5.30 -17.66 -20.40
C LEU A 632 -6.27 -17.06 -19.37
N CYS A 633 -7.02 -17.91 -18.67
CA CYS A 633 -8.02 -17.41 -17.71
C CYS A 633 -7.35 -16.64 -16.56
N ILE A 634 -6.22 -17.14 -16.02
CA ILE A 634 -5.44 -16.43 -15.00
C ILE A 634 -4.91 -15.10 -15.55
N TYR A 635 -4.31 -15.11 -16.75
CA TYR A 635 -3.79 -13.90 -17.40
C TYR A 635 -4.88 -12.85 -17.66
N ASN A 636 -6.07 -13.27 -18.11
CA ASN A 636 -7.19 -12.38 -18.36
C ASN A 636 -7.79 -11.80 -17.08
N THR A 637 -7.84 -12.58 -16.00
CA THR A 637 -8.20 -12.07 -14.68
C THR A 637 -7.26 -10.92 -14.28
N TRP A 638 -5.95 -11.11 -14.44
CA TRP A 638 -4.97 -10.07 -14.13
C TRP A 638 -5.20 -8.83 -15.02
N ARG A 639 -5.36 -9.00 -16.34
CA ARG A 639 -5.68 -7.89 -17.25
C ARG A 639 -6.96 -7.14 -16.89
N LYS A 640 -7.98 -7.85 -16.43
CA LYS A 640 -9.24 -7.23 -16.00
C LYS A 640 -9.04 -6.38 -14.74
N LEU A 641 -8.35 -6.92 -13.73
CA LEU A 641 -8.02 -6.18 -12.50
C LEU A 641 -7.25 -4.88 -12.80
N ILE A 642 -6.31 -4.94 -13.75
CA ILE A 642 -5.56 -3.77 -14.23
C ILE A 642 -6.47 -2.75 -14.89
N SER A 643 -7.28 -3.20 -15.85
CA SER A 643 -8.12 -2.29 -16.64
C SER A 643 -9.18 -1.60 -15.76
N GLU A 644 -9.77 -2.33 -14.81
CA GLU A 644 -10.70 -1.76 -13.82
C GLU A 644 -10.01 -0.75 -12.89
N PHE A 645 -8.75 -0.99 -12.55
CA PHE A 645 -7.93 -0.04 -11.80
C PHE A 645 -7.69 1.24 -12.64
N GLU A 646 -7.16 1.10 -13.85
CA GLU A 646 -6.78 2.22 -14.72
C GLU A 646 -7.97 3.11 -15.14
N GLN A 647 -9.12 2.51 -15.49
CA GLN A 647 -10.31 3.27 -15.87
C GLN A 647 -10.77 4.22 -14.74
N LYS A 648 -10.74 3.74 -13.49
CA LYS A 648 -11.11 4.54 -12.32
C LYS A 648 -10.09 5.64 -12.00
N ASP A 649 -8.80 5.44 -12.30
CA ASP A 649 -7.77 6.48 -12.14
C ASP A 649 -7.90 7.59 -13.19
N LEU A 650 -8.30 7.24 -14.42
CA LEU A 650 -8.61 8.22 -15.47
C LEU A 650 -9.88 9.05 -15.16
N GLU A 651 -10.85 8.47 -14.47
CA GLU A 651 -12.05 9.19 -14.02
C GLU A 651 -11.74 10.13 -12.83
N SER A 652 -10.96 9.67 -11.84
CA SER A 652 -10.56 10.51 -10.69
C SER A 652 -9.64 11.67 -11.08
N THR A 653 -8.78 11.48 -12.09
CA THR A 653 -7.93 12.56 -12.65
C THR A 653 -8.74 13.61 -13.42
N ARG A 654 -9.82 13.23 -14.11
CA ARG A 654 -10.70 14.17 -14.83
C ARG A 654 -11.55 15.04 -13.90
N PHE A 655 -11.99 14.52 -12.75
CA PHE A 655 -12.72 15.32 -11.76
C PHE A 655 -11.85 16.33 -11.00
N ASN A 656 -10.54 16.09 -10.91
CA ASN A 656 -9.61 16.95 -10.17
C ASN A 656 -8.89 18.01 -11.02
N ALA A 657 -9.07 18.02 -12.35
CA ALA A 657 -8.44 19.00 -13.23
C ALA A 657 -9.15 20.37 -13.27
N CYS A 658 -10.33 20.52 -12.65
CA CYS A 658 -11.13 21.74 -12.75
C CYS A 658 -11.02 22.71 -11.55
N ASP A 659 -10.48 22.29 -10.40
CA ASP A 659 -10.52 23.09 -9.16
C ASP A 659 -9.16 23.60 -8.64
N SER A 660 -8.07 23.47 -9.41
CA SER A 660 -6.78 24.10 -9.07
C SER A 660 -6.31 25.11 -10.13
N LEU A 661 -7.17 26.09 -10.44
CA LEU A 661 -6.76 27.33 -11.10
C LEU A 661 -6.59 28.41 -10.02
N THR A 662 -5.37 28.57 -9.50
CA THR A 662 -4.69 29.87 -9.33
C THR A 662 -3.38 29.72 -8.56
N TRP A 663 -2.30 29.44 -9.28
CA TRP A 663 -1.00 30.04 -8.99
C TRP A 663 -0.38 30.51 -10.31
N ARG A 664 -1.02 31.50 -10.94
CA ARG A 664 -0.28 32.42 -11.82
C ARG A 664 0.51 33.35 -10.92
N SER A 665 1.77 33.03 -10.67
CA SER A 665 2.77 34.05 -10.37
C SER A 665 3.62 34.21 -11.61
N THR A 666 3.33 35.28 -12.34
CA THR A 666 4.19 35.91 -13.33
C THR A 666 5.59 36.12 -12.75
N TYR A 667 6.61 35.52 -13.36
CA TYR A 667 7.95 36.07 -13.65
C TYR A 667 8.89 34.93 -14.04
N THR A 668 8.86 34.54 -15.31
CA THR A 668 9.97 33.85 -15.98
C THR A 668 10.87 34.88 -16.65
N THR A 669 12.07 35.10 -16.11
CA THR A 669 13.22 35.55 -16.90
C THR A 669 14.48 34.83 -16.43
N HIS A 670 14.99 34.01 -17.35
CA HIS A 670 16.28 33.35 -17.41
C HIS A 670 17.42 33.95 -16.56
N PHE A 671 18.07 33.08 -15.78
CA PHE A 671 19.53 32.94 -15.78
C PHE A 671 19.87 31.47 -15.55
N VAL A 672 20.37 30.80 -16.58
CA VAL A 672 21.02 29.48 -16.48
C VAL A 672 22.48 29.74 -16.14
N SER A 673 22.97 29.22 -15.02
CA SER A 673 24.37 28.85 -14.85
C SER A 673 24.55 27.90 -13.66
N SER A 674 24.76 26.62 -13.98
CA SER A 674 25.69 25.69 -13.32
C SER A 674 25.70 25.60 -11.80
N CYS A 675 25.03 24.57 -11.26
CA CYS A 675 25.54 23.58 -10.29
C CYS A 675 24.36 22.70 -9.85
N SER A 676 24.15 21.59 -10.56
CA SER A 676 23.09 20.62 -10.32
C SER A 676 23.58 19.52 -9.39
N ASN A 677 23.03 19.46 -8.18
CA ASN A 677 22.65 18.24 -7.47
C ASN A 677 21.75 18.68 -6.31
N SER A 678 20.48 18.79 -6.62
CA SER A 678 19.40 18.94 -5.64
C SER A 678 18.24 18.16 -6.19
N ASP A 679 17.81 17.16 -5.42
CA ASP A 679 16.62 16.35 -5.61
C ASP A 679 15.45 17.27 -5.93
N THR A 680 15.22 17.44 -7.21
CA THR A 680 14.12 18.24 -7.70
C THR A 680 12.93 17.32 -7.61
N LEU A 681 11.90 17.69 -6.85
CA LEU A 681 10.57 17.11 -6.95
C LEU A 681 10.09 17.30 -8.40
N VAL A 682 10.44 16.34 -9.27
CA VAL A 682 9.98 16.33 -10.64
C VAL A 682 8.52 15.90 -10.60
N ILE A 683 7.61 16.88 -10.68
CA ILE A 683 6.29 16.64 -11.27
C ILE A 683 6.57 16.34 -12.74
N SER A 684 6.93 15.11 -13.05
CA SER A 684 7.08 14.67 -14.42
C SER A 684 5.68 14.40 -14.94
N ASP A 685 5.26 15.15 -15.95
CA ASP A 685 4.11 14.83 -16.82
C ASP A 685 4.38 13.56 -17.68
N VAL A 686 5.25 12.66 -17.22
CA VAL A 686 5.47 11.36 -17.83
C VAL A 686 4.37 10.46 -17.28
N ALA A 687 3.49 9.99 -18.18
CA ALA A 687 2.38 9.11 -17.84
C ALA A 687 2.83 8.04 -16.82
N PRO A 688 2.09 7.84 -15.71
CA PRO A 688 2.51 6.91 -14.68
C PRO A 688 2.67 5.52 -15.30
N PRO A 689 3.80 4.82 -15.09
CA PRO A 689 3.99 3.48 -15.63
C PRO A 689 2.91 2.56 -15.07
N TYR A 690 2.21 1.93 -15.99
CA TYR A 690 1.03 1.12 -15.74
C TYR A 690 1.40 -0.23 -15.12
N PHE A 691 0.48 -0.84 -14.38
CA PHE A 691 0.66 -2.17 -13.77
C PHE A 691 1.15 -3.22 -14.78
N SER A 692 0.78 -3.06 -16.05
CA SER A 692 1.19 -3.92 -17.18
C SER A 692 2.70 -4.12 -17.31
N ASP A 693 3.52 -3.27 -16.70
CA ASP A 693 4.98 -3.38 -16.74
C ASP A 693 5.60 -4.26 -15.66
N SER A 694 4.81 -4.82 -14.74
CA SER A 694 5.32 -5.67 -13.66
C SER A 694 6.08 -6.91 -14.18
N LYS A 695 7.17 -7.28 -13.51
CA LYS A 695 7.99 -8.47 -13.84
C LYS A 695 7.16 -9.75 -13.84
N ASN A 696 6.23 -9.88 -12.89
CA ASN A 696 5.38 -11.06 -12.73
C ASN A 696 4.33 -11.16 -13.86
N ALA A 697 3.73 -10.05 -14.28
CA ALA A 697 2.80 -10.05 -15.41
C ALA A 697 3.51 -10.42 -16.73
N LYS A 698 4.71 -9.87 -16.98
CA LYS A 698 5.54 -10.23 -18.15
C LYS A 698 5.95 -11.71 -18.16
N PHE A 699 6.27 -12.26 -16.98
CA PHE A 699 6.56 -13.70 -16.84
C PHE A 699 5.35 -14.58 -17.19
N LEU A 700 4.16 -14.20 -16.69
CA LEU A 700 2.91 -14.91 -17.00
C LEU A 700 2.56 -14.83 -18.49
N GLU A 701 2.73 -13.66 -19.11
CA GLU A 701 2.54 -13.45 -20.55
C GLU A 701 3.46 -14.35 -21.39
N GLY A 702 4.77 -14.38 -21.09
CA GLY A 702 5.70 -15.25 -21.81
C GLY A 702 5.40 -16.74 -21.65
N ARG A 703 4.90 -17.16 -20.47
CA ARG A 703 4.44 -18.54 -20.24
C ARG A 703 3.16 -18.87 -21.02
N PHE A 704 2.24 -17.91 -21.13
CA PHE A 704 1.04 -18.04 -21.96
C PHE A 704 1.38 -18.19 -23.45
N GLU A 705 2.27 -17.36 -23.98
CA GLU A 705 2.74 -17.44 -25.37
C GLU A 705 3.35 -18.81 -25.69
N LYS A 706 4.21 -19.33 -24.80
CA LYS A 706 4.79 -20.67 -24.94
C LYS A 706 3.71 -21.76 -24.92
N ALA A 707 2.69 -21.66 -24.07
CA ALA A 707 1.60 -22.62 -24.02
C ALA A 707 0.73 -22.59 -25.30
N LEU A 708 0.51 -21.39 -25.86
CA LEU A 708 -0.16 -21.22 -27.15
C LEU A 708 0.61 -21.87 -28.30
N GLU A 709 1.94 -21.69 -28.36
CA GLU A 709 2.79 -22.32 -29.39
C GLU A 709 2.72 -23.85 -29.31
N MET A 710 2.78 -24.41 -28.10
CA MET A 710 2.64 -25.85 -27.87
C MET A 710 1.27 -26.38 -28.29
N LEU A 711 0.20 -25.62 -28.03
CA LEU A 711 -1.15 -25.97 -28.47
C LEU A 711 -1.27 -25.99 -29.99
N VAL A 712 -0.77 -24.96 -30.66
CA VAL A 712 -0.81 -24.89 -32.13
C VAL A 712 0.03 -26.01 -32.75
N ALA A 713 1.20 -26.31 -32.20
CA ALA A 713 2.02 -27.43 -32.64
C ALA A 713 1.30 -28.79 -32.48
N ALA A 714 0.72 -29.05 -31.30
CA ALA A 714 -0.06 -30.26 -31.04
C ALA A 714 -1.30 -30.35 -31.94
N TYR A 715 -1.93 -29.22 -32.26
CA TYR A 715 -3.06 -29.15 -33.18
C TYR A 715 -2.66 -29.51 -34.61
N ILE A 716 -1.54 -28.95 -35.10
CA ILE A 716 -0.99 -29.26 -36.42
C ILE A 716 -0.63 -30.74 -36.56
N GLU A 717 -0.09 -31.38 -35.52
CA GLU A 717 0.31 -32.80 -35.56
C GLU A 717 -0.88 -33.78 -35.55
N ASN A 718 -2.04 -33.37 -35.03
CA ASN A 718 -3.22 -34.24 -34.88
C ASN A 718 -4.34 -33.98 -35.92
N GLN A 719 -4.23 -32.91 -36.70
CA GLN A 719 -5.18 -32.55 -37.76
C GLN A 719 -4.74 -33.05 -39.13
N ASN A 720 -5.70 -33.41 -39.99
CA ASN A 720 -5.43 -33.79 -41.38
C ASN A 720 -5.33 -32.56 -42.32
N ASN A 721 -5.85 -31.40 -41.90
CA ASN A 721 -5.84 -30.17 -42.67
C ASN A 721 -4.44 -29.54 -42.64
N PHE A 722 -3.88 -29.17 -43.81
CA PHE A 722 -2.51 -28.67 -43.98
C PHE A 722 -1.35 -29.60 -43.55
N ASP A 723 -1.62 -30.86 -43.16
CA ASP A 723 -0.59 -31.83 -42.74
C ASP A 723 0.48 -32.06 -43.82
N TYR A 724 0.08 -32.17 -45.09
CA TYR A 724 0.99 -32.27 -46.24
C TYR A 724 1.94 -31.07 -46.34
N TYR A 725 1.47 -29.88 -45.97
CA TYR A 725 2.16 -28.60 -46.09
C TYR A 725 3.15 -28.42 -44.94
N PHE A 726 2.72 -28.66 -43.71
CA PHE A 726 3.59 -28.58 -42.52
C PHE A 726 4.64 -29.71 -42.50
N LYS A 727 4.31 -30.94 -42.91
CA LYS A 727 5.30 -32.02 -43.08
C LYS A 727 6.35 -31.69 -44.13
N PHE A 728 5.94 -31.06 -45.24
CA PHE A 728 6.88 -30.60 -46.26
C PHE A 728 7.81 -29.51 -45.72
N ASN A 729 7.28 -28.55 -44.98
CA ASN A 729 8.07 -27.50 -44.33
C ASN A 729 9.07 -28.08 -43.30
N LYS A 730 8.65 -29.03 -42.47
CA LYS A 730 9.54 -29.73 -41.53
C LYS A 730 10.66 -30.49 -42.25
N ASN A 731 10.36 -31.12 -43.40
CA ASN A 731 11.38 -31.76 -44.23
C ASN A 731 12.35 -30.75 -44.88
N MET A 732 11.87 -29.56 -45.26
CA MET A 732 12.74 -28.47 -45.74
C MET A 732 13.68 -27.98 -44.63
N GLU A 733 13.16 -27.81 -43.42
CA GLU A 733 13.93 -27.36 -42.26
C GLU A 733 15.00 -28.37 -41.82
N MET A 734 14.69 -29.67 -41.79
CA MET A 734 15.66 -30.72 -41.44
C MET A 734 16.81 -30.85 -42.44
N GLU A 735 16.58 -30.56 -43.72
CA GLU A 735 17.57 -30.74 -44.79
C GLU A 735 18.39 -29.47 -45.07
N LEU A 736 17.84 -28.27 -44.81
CA LEU A 736 18.47 -26.99 -45.15
C LEU A 736 18.97 -26.20 -43.93
N GLY A 737 18.48 -26.51 -42.72
CA GLY A 737 18.74 -25.74 -41.50
C GLY A 737 17.99 -24.41 -41.45
N GLU A 738 17.79 -23.85 -40.24
CA GLU A 738 17.08 -22.56 -40.08
C GLU A 738 17.84 -21.39 -40.72
N ASP A 739 19.17 -21.44 -40.78
CA ASP A 739 20.05 -20.39 -41.33
C ASP A 739 19.83 -20.14 -42.84
N PHE A 740 19.27 -21.11 -43.56
CA PHE A 740 18.93 -20.95 -44.98
C PHE A 740 17.78 -19.95 -45.20
N PHE A 741 16.90 -19.80 -44.20
CA PHE A 741 15.67 -19.00 -44.29
C PHE A 741 15.80 -17.62 -43.65
N SER A 742 16.94 -17.28 -43.04
CA SER A 742 17.19 -15.98 -42.42
C SER A 742 17.46 -14.87 -43.45
N VAL A 743 17.09 -13.63 -43.09
CA VAL A 743 17.11 -12.45 -43.97
C VAL A 743 18.54 -11.96 -44.25
N GLU A 744 19.51 -12.21 -43.36
CA GLU A 744 20.88 -11.71 -43.45
C GLU A 744 21.69 -12.28 -44.63
N ASN A 745 21.30 -13.43 -45.17
CA ASN A 745 21.96 -14.05 -46.32
C ASN A 745 21.32 -13.70 -47.69
N GLN A 746 20.49 -12.65 -47.78
CA GLN A 746 19.87 -12.24 -49.04
C GLN A 746 20.86 -11.62 -50.05
N GLN A 747 22.08 -11.26 -49.64
CA GLN A 747 23.05 -10.57 -50.52
C GLN A 747 24.37 -11.31 -50.78
N ASN A 748 24.71 -12.37 -50.06
CA ASN A 748 25.93 -13.14 -50.33
C ASN A 748 25.66 -14.63 -50.12
N ILE A 749 25.56 -15.37 -51.24
CA ILE A 749 26.13 -16.70 -51.51
C ILE A 749 25.61 -17.04 -52.91
N ALA A 750 26.34 -16.53 -53.90
CA ALA A 750 26.49 -17.17 -55.19
C ALA A 750 27.64 -18.19 -55.12
N SER A 751 27.70 -18.99 -54.04
CA SER A 751 28.66 -20.09 -53.96
C SER A 751 28.00 -21.31 -54.59
N GLU A 752 28.50 -21.69 -55.76
CA GLU A 752 28.12 -22.86 -56.53
C GLU A 752 28.20 -24.19 -55.74
N GLU A 753 28.72 -24.19 -54.51
CA GLU A 753 28.88 -25.38 -53.64
C GLU A 753 27.58 -25.96 -53.05
N PHE A 754 26.49 -25.20 -52.93
CA PHE A 754 25.20 -25.74 -52.45
C PHE A 754 24.29 -26.27 -53.57
N LEU A 755 24.62 -25.98 -54.84
CA LEU A 755 23.86 -26.41 -56.02
C LEU A 755 24.20 -27.86 -56.46
N GLU A 756 25.27 -28.46 -55.94
CA GLU A 756 25.69 -29.83 -56.28
C GLU A 756 25.18 -30.92 -55.34
N LYS A 757 24.59 -30.57 -54.18
CA LYS A 757 23.81 -31.56 -53.41
C LYS A 757 22.43 -31.67 -54.04
N ASN A 758 22.28 -32.68 -54.91
CA ASN A 758 20.98 -33.13 -55.41
C ASN A 758 19.94 -33.10 -54.27
N PRO A 759 18.80 -32.40 -54.42
CA PRO A 759 17.75 -32.45 -53.42
C PRO A 759 17.37 -33.92 -53.21
N CYS A 760 17.40 -34.37 -51.96
CA CYS A 760 17.05 -35.72 -51.56
C CYS A 760 15.70 -36.14 -52.18
N SER A 761 15.42 -37.44 -52.30
CA SER A 761 14.19 -38.01 -52.92
C SER A 761 12.86 -37.44 -52.38
N LYS A 762 12.91 -36.71 -51.26
CA LYS A 762 11.77 -36.06 -50.60
C LYS A 762 11.53 -34.59 -51.01
N LEU A 763 12.48 -33.90 -51.66
CA LEU A 763 12.44 -32.47 -52.02
C LEU A 763 12.54 -32.23 -53.55
N THR A 764 11.96 -33.11 -54.36
CA THR A 764 12.00 -33.01 -55.82
C THR A 764 11.13 -31.86 -56.35
N ALA A 765 11.54 -31.22 -57.45
CA ALA A 765 10.79 -30.15 -58.12
C ALA A 765 9.32 -30.51 -58.46
N ALA A 766 9.03 -31.79 -58.73
CA ALA A 766 7.68 -32.28 -58.97
C ALA A 766 6.80 -32.21 -57.70
N LYS A 767 7.36 -32.59 -56.56
CA LYS A 767 6.67 -32.60 -55.26
C LYS A 767 6.47 -31.18 -54.73
N THR A 768 7.44 -30.29 -54.93
CA THR A 768 7.31 -28.86 -54.61
C THR A 768 6.22 -28.19 -55.45
N PHE A 769 6.11 -28.53 -56.74
CA PHE A 769 5.05 -28.04 -57.61
C PHE A 769 3.67 -28.60 -57.23
N GLU A 770 3.58 -29.88 -56.90
CA GLU A 770 2.35 -30.53 -56.41
C GLU A 770 1.85 -29.88 -55.11
N ILE A 771 2.75 -29.58 -54.17
CA ILE A 771 2.39 -28.96 -52.89
C ILE A 771 1.99 -27.50 -53.07
N ALA A 772 2.70 -26.73 -53.90
CA ALA A 772 2.35 -25.34 -54.20
C ALA A 772 1.01 -25.23 -54.94
N THR A 773 0.72 -26.15 -55.86
CA THR A 773 -0.58 -26.19 -56.57
C THR A 773 -1.72 -26.64 -55.67
N THR A 774 -1.50 -27.64 -54.82
CA THR A 774 -2.50 -28.11 -53.85
C THR A 774 -2.84 -27.04 -52.82
N PHE A 775 -1.82 -26.36 -52.28
CA PHE A 775 -2.01 -25.24 -51.36
C PHE A 775 -2.81 -24.11 -52.02
N ASN A 776 -2.40 -23.64 -53.20
CA ASN A 776 -3.08 -22.54 -53.89
C ASN A 776 -4.56 -22.84 -54.20
N CYS A 777 -4.90 -24.08 -54.54
CA CYS A 777 -6.27 -24.47 -54.85
C CYS A 777 -7.16 -24.74 -53.62
N GLN A 778 -6.60 -25.22 -52.50
CA GLN A 778 -7.39 -25.78 -51.39
C GLN A 778 -7.27 -25.03 -50.06
N TRP A 779 -6.38 -24.03 -49.95
CA TRP A 779 -6.11 -23.39 -48.67
C TRP A 779 -7.33 -22.69 -48.07
N HIS A 780 -8.21 -22.07 -48.87
CA HIS A 780 -9.43 -21.42 -48.35
C HIS A 780 -10.35 -22.44 -47.66
N ASP A 781 -10.70 -23.53 -48.32
CA ASP A 781 -11.61 -24.56 -47.78
C ASP A 781 -11.01 -25.28 -46.56
N GLN A 782 -9.70 -25.53 -46.58
CA GLN A 782 -8.99 -26.12 -45.44
C GLN A 782 -8.95 -25.14 -44.26
N PHE A 783 -8.76 -23.84 -44.51
CA PHE A 783 -8.75 -22.83 -43.47
C PHE A 783 -10.13 -22.61 -42.85
N TYR A 784 -11.21 -22.58 -43.64
CA TYR A 784 -12.59 -22.52 -43.10
C TYR A 784 -12.91 -23.70 -42.17
N LYS A 785 -12.45 -24.91 -42.50
CA LYS A 785 -12.61 -26.08 -41.63
C LYS A 785 -11.83 -25.94 -40.33
N VAL A 786 -10.59 -25.43 -40.40
CA VAL A 786 -9.78 -25.18 -39.21
C VAL A 786 -10.43 -24.13 -38.30
N VAL A 787 -11.00 -23.07 -38.88
CA VAL A 787 -11.74 -22.03 -38.14
C VAL A 787 -12.95 -22.64 -37.43
N ALA A 788 -13.81 -23.37 -38.16
CA ALA A 788 -14.98 -24.02 -37.59
C ALA A 788 -14.62 -25.04 -36.49
N ASP A 789 -13.58 -25.85 -36.70
CA ASP A 789 -13.12 -26.87 -35.74
C ASP A 789 -12.67 -26.23 -34.42
N ILE A 790 -11.87 -25.16 -34.46
CA ILE A 790 -11.37 -24.47 -33.26
C ILE A 790 -12.50 -23.70 -32.56
N THR A 791 -13.37 -23.02 -33.33
CA THR A 791 -14.53 -22.32 -32.77
C THR A 791 -15.46 -23.29 -32.04
N GLN A 792 -15.74 -24.45 -32.64
CA GLN A 792 -16.58 -25.49 -32.02
C GLN A 792 -15.92 -26.09 -30.76
N ALA A 793 -14.61 -26.35 -30.80
CA ALA A 793 -13.88 -26.86 -29.64
C ALA A 793 -13.86 -25.85 -28.48
N ALA A 794 -13.58 -24.57 -28.75
CA ALA A 794 -13.60 -23.52 -27.74
C ALA A 794 -15.00 -23.35 -27.12
N GLN A 795 -16.05 -23.33 -27.94
CA GLN A 795 -17.43 -23.26 -27.45
C GLN A 795 -17.80 -24.44 -26.55
N ALA A 796 -17.31 -25.65 -26.85
CA ALA A 796 -17.54 -26.83 -26.03
C ALA A 796 -16.81 -26.76 -24.67
N ILE A 797 -15.57 -26.26 -24.66
CA ILE A 797 -14.76 -26.07 -23.44
C ILE A 797 -15.41 -25.06 -22.49
N PHE A 798 -15.88 -23.92 -23.02
CA PHE A 798 -16.48 -22.86 -22.22
C PHE A 798 -17.98 -23.05 -21.91
N LYS A 799 -18.62 -24.12 -22.44
CA LYS A 799 -20.05 -24.40 -22.25
C LYS A 799 -20.45 -24.67 -20.79
N GLY A 800 -19.52 -25.23 -20.01
CA GLY A 800 -19.71 -25.59 -18.60
C GLY A 800 -19.28 -24.51 -17.59
N VAL A 801 -18.75 -23.37 -18.05
CA VAL A 801 -18.38 -22.26 -17.16
C VAL A 801 -19.67 -21.55 -16.72
N SER A 802 -20.31 -22.10 -15.70
CA SER A 802 -21.51 -21.52 -15.08
C SER A 802 -21.18 -20.25 -14.31
N SER A 803 -21.97 -19.22 -14.60
CA SER A 803 -22.00 -17.87 -14.05
C SER A 803 -22.16 -17.81 -12.52
N SER A 804 -21.05 -17.81 -11.78
CA SER A 804 -21.07 -17.60 -10.32
C SER A 804 -20.38 -16.31 -9.84
N THR A 805 -20.05 -15.38 -10.73
CA THR A 805 -19.77 -13.99 -10.37
C THR A 805 -20.34 -13.09 -11.46
N HIS A 806 -20.94 -11.97 -11.06
CA HIS A 806 -21.69 -11.06 -11.93
C HIS A 806 -20.98 -10.74 -13.25
N SER A 807 -21.38 -11.38 -14.36
CA SER A 807 -21.67 -10.77 -15.67
C SER A 807 -21.79 -11.86 -16.76
N ARG A 808 -22.95 -11.90 -17.41
CA ARG A 808 -23.23 -12.73 -18.59
C ARG A 808 -22.29 -12.54 -19.82
N PRO A 809 -21.49 -11.46 -19.99
CA PRO A 809 -20.53 -11.32 -21.09
C PRO A 809 -19.18 -12.05 -20.88
N ALA A 810 -18.83 -12.46 -19.66
CA ALA A 810 -17.46 -12.90 -19.37
C ALA A 810 -17.06 -14.20 -20.09
N SER A 811 -17.93 -15.21 -20.15
CA SER A 811 -17.60 -16.50 -20.80
C SER A 811 -17.56 -16.42 -22.33
N GLN A 812 -18.46 -15.64 -22.93
CA GLN A 812 -18.45 -15.40 -24.38
C GLN A 812 -17.23 -14.58 -24.80
N TYR A 813 -16.88 -13.55 -24.02
CA TYR A 813 -15.66 -12.77 -24.24
C TYR A 813 -14.41 -13.66 -24.15
N LEU A 814 -14.26 -14.45 -23.08
CA LEU A 814 -13.13 -15.38 -22.92
C LEU A 814 -13.04 -16.41 -24.05
N CYS A 815 -14.18 -16.97 -24.48
CA CYS A 815 -14.22 -17.87 -25.63
C CYS A 815 -13.76 -17.19 -26.92
N SER A 816 -14.23 -15.96 -27.17
CA SER A 816 -13.85 -15.19 -28.36
C SER A 816 -12.36 -14.81 -28.36
N GLU A 817 -11.83 -14.42 -27.20
CA GLU A 817 -10.41 -14.08 -27.04
C GLU A 817 -9.51 -15.32 -27.17
N PHE A 818 -9.95 -16.47 -26.65
CA PHE A 818 -9.25 -17.75 -26.82
C PHE A 818 -9.20 -18.18 -28.30
N VAL A 819 -10.33 -18.10 -29.03
CA VAL A 819 -10.36 -18.40 -30.47
C VAL A 819 -9.45 -17.45 -31.24
N TYR A 820 -9.53 -16.14 -30.97
CA TYR A 820 -8.71 -15.14 -31.64
C TYR A 820 -7.21 -15.35 -31.40
N THR A 821 -6.81 -15.65 -30.17
CA THR A 821 -5.40 -15.87 -29.80
C THR A 821 -4.81 -17.13 -30.44
N ILE A 822 -5.57 -18.24 -30.45
CA ILE A 822 -5.17 -19.46 -31.17
C ILE A 822 -5.06 -19.19 -32.68
N MET A 823 -6.06 -18.52 -33.27
CA MET A 823 -6.06 -18.20 -34.70
C MET A 823 -4.90 -17.31 -35.09
N ARG A 824 -4.53 -16.34 -34.25
CA ARG A 824 -3.38 -15.46 -34.48
C ARG A 824 -2.09 -16.26 -34.61
N VAL A 825 -1.82 -17.18 -33.68
CA VAL A 825 -0.61 -18.01 -33.69
C VAL A 825 -0.64 -19.01 -34.84
N TYR A 826 -1.79 -19.62 -35.13
CA TYR A 826 -1.96 -20.52 -36.27
C TYR A 826 -1.73 -19.81 -37.62
N CYS A 827 -2.28 -18.62 -37.80
CA CYS A 827 -2.06 -17.79 -38.99
C CYS A 827 -0.58 -17.45 -39.14
N ASN A 828 0.10 -17.06 -38.04
CA ASN A 828 1.54 -16.77 -38.07
C ASN A 828 2.36 -18.01 -38.46
N ALA A 829 2.01 -19.20 -37.96
CA ALA A 829 2.67 -20.45 -38.35
C ALA A 829 2.47 -20.77 -39.84
N LEU A 830 1.26 -20.56 -40.36
CA LEU A 830 0.92 -20.80 -41.77
C LEU A 830 1.60 -19.79 -42.71
N VAL A 831 1.66 -18.52 -42.30
CA VAL A 831 2.39 -17.46 -43.02
C VAL A 831 3.89 -17.74 -43.02
N ARG A 832 4.48 -18.11 -41.87
CA ARG A 832 5.90 -18.50 -41.78
C ARG A 832 6.21 -19.68 -42.69
N ALA A 833 5.30 -20.65 -42.79
CA ALA A 833 5.44 -21.76 -43.71
C ALA A 833 5.37 -21.34 -45.20
N ASN A 834 4.51 -20.38 -45.53
CA ASN A 834 4.42 -19.79 -46.87
C ASN A 834 5.67 -18.97 -47.23
N ASP A 835 6.21 -18.20 -46.30
CA ASP A 835 7.46 -17.47 -46.49
C ASP A 835 8.64 -18.42 -46.73
N ARG A 836 8.76 -19.48 -45.92
CA ARG A 836 9.79 -20.52 -46.12
C ARG A 836 9.68 -21.19 -47.48
N LEU A 837 8.47 -21.54 -47.92
CA LEU A 837 8.24 -22.10 -49.26
C LEU A 837 8.63 -21.12 -50.37
N SER A 838 8.27 -19.84 -50.22
CA SER A 838 8.59 -18.79 -51.18
C SER A 838 10.10 -18.57 -51.30
N ILE A 839 10.81 -18.51 -50.16
CA ILE A 839 12.28 -18.40 -50.10
C ILE A 839 12.94 -19.61 -50.76
N PHE A 840 12.47 -20.82 -50.44
CA PHE A 840 12.99 -22.07 -51.02
C PHE A 840 12.83 -22.11 -52.55
N VAL A 841 11.64 -21.79 -53.06
CA VAL A 841 11.38 -21.78 -54.51
C VAL A 841 12.19 -20.69 -55.22
N THR A 842 12.36 -19.53 -54.57
CA THR A 842 13.13 -18.41 -55.14
C THR A 842 14.63 -18.71 -55.17
N LYS A 843 15.19 -19.34 -54.12
CA LYS A 843 16.63 -19.67 -54.06
C LYS A 843 17.02 -20.88 -54.92
N ILE A 844 16.21 -21.95 -54.94
CA ILE A 844 16.58 -23.21 -55.61
C ILE A 844 15.97 -23.36 -57.01
N TYR A 845 14.78 -22.82 -57.23
CA TYR A 845 14.02 -23.01 -58.49
C TYR A 845 13.76 -21.70 -59.25
N ALA A 846 14.62 -20.69 -59.07
CA ALA A 846 14.52 -19.37 -59.71
C ALA A 846 14.23 -19.38 -61.23
N LYS A 847 14.71 -20.42 -61.95
CA LYS A 847 14.58 -20.56 -63.42
C LYS A 847 13.27 -21.24 -63.88
N LYS A 848 12.41 -21.74 -62.97
CA LYS A 848 11.15 -22.43 -63.31
C LYS A 848 9.92 -21.55 -63.05
N SER A 849 9.51 -20.78 -64.07
CA SER A 849 8.35 -19.86 -64.02
C SER A 849 7.02 -20.52 -63.61
N ASN A 850 6.84 -21.80 -63.93
CA ASN A 850 5.62 -22.55 -63.60
C ASN A 850 5.38 -22.66 -62.09
N ILE A 851 6.44 -22.80 -61.28
CA ILE A 851 6.31 -22.93 -59.81
C ILE A 851 6.08 -21.55 -59.18
N GLN A 852 6.77 -20.52 -59.68
CA GLN A 852 6.61 -19.14 -59.19
C GLN A 852 5.21 -18.58 -59.39
N SER A 853 4.55 -18.91 -60.51
CA SER A 853 3.16 -18.48 -60.79
C SER A 853 2.11 -19.01 -59.80
N LYS A 854 2.46 -20.00 -58.99
CA LYS A 854 1.56 -20.66 -58.02
C LYS A 854 1.81 -20.24 -56.58
N LEU A 855 2.83 -19.44 -56.31
CA LEU A 855 3.10 -18.89 -54.98
C LEU A 855 2.09 -17.80 -54.63
N ILE A 856 1.66 -17.77 -53.36
CA ILE A 856 0.78 -16.74 -52.82
C ILE A 856 1.64 -15.76 -52.03
N SER A 857 1.42 -14.46 -52.21
CA SER A 857 2.09 -13.45 -51.39
C SER A 857 1.54 -13.47 -49.97
N SER A 858 2.43 -13.41 -48.99
CA SER A 858 2.07 -13.47 -47.57
C SER A 858 1.17 -12.31 -47.13
N SER A 859 1.25 -11.15 -47.78
CA SER A 859 0.34 -10.02 -47.56
C SER A 859 -1.10 -10.30 -48.00
N VAL A 860 -1.29 -11.00 -49.12
CA VAL A 860 -2.62 -11.41 -49.61
C VAL A 860 -3.18 -12.53 -48.73
N LEU A 861 -2.32 -13.47 -48.31
CA LEU A 861 -2.68 -14.57 -47.41
C LEU A 861 -3.22 -14.03 -46.06
N ILE A 862 -2.50 -13.11 -45.42
CA ILE A 862 -2.92 -12.48 -44.16
C ILE A 862 -4.23 -11.71 -44.32
N GLY A 863 -4.35 -10.90 -45.37
CA GLY A 863 -5.54 -10.07 -45.60
C GLY A 863 -6.82 -10.88 -45.79
N GLU A 864 -6.75 -12.02 -46.50
CA GLU A 864 -7.89 -12.91 -46.69
C GLU A 864 -8.17 -13.77 -45.44
N MET A 865 -7.16 -14.24 -44.72
CA MET A 865 -7.36 -14.95 -43.43
C MET A 865 -8.06 -14.07 -42.39
N GLN A 866 -7.67 -12.79 -42.29
CA GLN A 866 -8.32 -11.84 -41.39
C GLN A 866 -9.79 -11.59 -41.74
N LYS A 867 -10.15 -11.57 -43.04
CA LYS A 867 -11.56 -11.45 -43.48
C LYS A 867 -12.37 -12.69 -43.08
N ILE A 868 -11.79 -13.88 -43.22
CA ILE A 868 -12.45 -15.14 -42.85
C ILE A 868 -12.70 -15.19 -41.34
N ILE A 869 -11.70 -14.85 -40.52
CA ILE A 869 -11.83 -14.82 -39.05
C ILE A 869 -12.88 -13.78 -38.62
N ARG A 870 -12.87 -12.58 -39.22
CA ARG A 870 -13.85 -11.53 -38.88
C ARG A 870 -15.29 -11.96 -39.17
N ARG A 871 -15.51 -12.69 -40.28
CA ARG A 871 -16.83 -13.15 -40.69
C ARG A 871 -17.40 -14.30 -39.84
N ASP A 872 -16.54 -15.08 -39.19
CA ASP A 872 -16.96 -16.16 -38.27
C ASP A 872 -17.24 -15.65 -36.84
N MET A 873 -16.63 -14.51 -36.49
CA MET A 873 -16.75 -13.88 -35.15
C MET A 873 -17.86 -12.83 -35.06
N GLU A 874 -18.35 -12.33 -36.20
CA GLU A 874 -19.58 -11.52 -36.35
C GLU A 874 -20.82 -12.43 -36.39
#